data_AF-A0A2K5D0K0-F1
#
_entry.id   AF-A0A2K5D0K0-F1
#
_cell.length_a   1.000
_cell.length_b   1.000
_cell.length_c   1.000
_cell.angle_alpha   90.00
_cell.angle_beta   90.00
_cell.angle_gamma   90.00
#
_symmetry.space_group_name_H-M   'P 1'
#
loop_
_entity.id
_entity.type
_entity.pdbx_description
1 polymer ?
#
loop_
_entity_poly.entity_id
_entity_poly.type
_entity_poly.pdbx_seq_one_letter_code
_entity_poly.pdbx_strand_id
1 'polypeptide(L)'
;MDGKRRPGPGPGVPPKRARAGFWDDDDVPQPSQFEEELALMEEMEAEHRLQEREEEELQSALEGAADGQIPPSAIDPRWLRPTPAPLDPQTEPLIFQQLEIDHYVGDPCLAGPPPSRGSVPVLRAFGVTDEGDSSAATSSGFPPVPLTTPPTPGFGPEHLGDLQRELNLAISRDNRGGKELTGPAVLAVELCSRESMFGYHGHGPSLFLRITLALPRLVAPARRLLEQGIRVAGLGTPSFAPYEANVDFEIRFMVDTDIVGCNWLELPAGKYALRLKEKATQCQLEADVLWSDVVSHPPEGPWQRIAPLRVLSFDIECAGRKGIFPEPERDPVIQICSLGLRWGEQEPFLRLALTLRPCAPILGAKVQSYEKEEDLLQAWSTFIRIMDPDVITGYNIQNFDLPYLISRAQTLKVQTFPFLGRVAGLRSNIRDSSFQSKQTGRRDTKVVSMVGRVQMDMLQVLLREYKLRSYTLNAVSFHFLGEQKEDVQHSIITDLQNGNDQTRRRLAVYCLKDAYLPLRLLERLMVLVNAVEMARVTGVPLSYLLSRGQQVKVVSQLLRQAKQEGLLMPVVRSEGGPGCVQFVTGGSLELRILTPHRGCSPPRYYDVPIATLDFSSLYPSIMMAHNLCYTTLLRPGAAQKLGTAGQRWNPLRRQVLDGRQLALKVSANSVYGFTGAQVGKLPCLEISQSVTGFGRQMIEKTKQLVESKYTVENGYSTSAKVVYGDTDSAMALGREAADWVSGHFPSPIRLEFEKVYFPYLLISKKRYAGLLFSSRPDAHDRMDCKGLEAVRRDNCPLVANLVTASLRRLLIDRDPEGAVAHAQDVISDLLCNRIDISQLVITKELTRAASDYAGKQAHVELAERMRKRDPGSAPSLGDRVPYVIISAAKGVAAYMKSEDPLFVLEHSLPIDTQYYLEQQLAKPLLRIFEPILGEGRAEAVLLRGDHTRCKTVLTGKVGGLLAFAKRRNCCIGCRTVLSHQGAVCEFCQPRESELYQKEVSHLNALEERFSRLWTQCQRCQGSLHEDVICTSRDCPIFYMRKKVRKDLEDQEQLLRRFGPPGPEAW
;
A
#
# COMPACT_ATOMS: atom_id res chain seq x y z
N MET A 1 75.13 -12.55 24.10
CA MET A 1 76.01 -12.47 25.29
C MET A 1 75.18 -12.81 26.51
N ASP A 2 75.82 -13.41 27.52
CA ASP A 2 75.27 -13.99 28.75
C ASP A 2 74.30 -13.07 29.53
N GLY A 3 73.36 -13.52 30.37
CA GLY A 3 73.09 -14.86 30.90
C GLY A 3 72.94 -14.83 32.45
N LYS A 4 72.11 -15.73 33.03
CA LYS A 4 71.79 -15.96 34.49
C LYS A 4 70.58 -15.20 35.08
N ARG A 5 69.79 -15.72 36.05
CA ARG A 5 69.32 -17.11 36.39
C ARG A 5 68.40 -17.07 37.65
N ARG A 6 67.13 -17.55 37.55
CA ARG A 6 66.36 -18.37 38.56
C ARG A 6 66.13 -17.76 40.00
N PRO A 7 65.37 -18.38 40.95
CA PRO A 7 64.66 -19.68 40.99
C PRO A 7 63.19 -19.66 41.54
N GLY A 8 62.56 -20.85 41.66
CA GLY A 8 61.47 -21.18 42.63
C GLY A 8 61.98 -22.18 43.70
N PRO A 9 61.17 -23.04 44.38
CA PRO A 9 59.70 -23.19 44.38
C PRO A 9 59.01 -23.45 45.78
N GLY A 10 57.67 -23.37 45.84
CA GLY A 10 56.79 -24.18 46.74
C GLY A 10 56.62 -23.77 48.23
N PRO A 11 55.82 -24.53 49.02
CA PRO A 11 54.34 -24.56 48.94
C PRO A 11 53.60 -24.48 50.31
N GLY A 12 52.27 -24.30 50.33
CA GLY A 12 51.44 -24.39 51.55
C GLY A 12 49.92 -24.47 51.30
N VAL A 13 49.26 -25.52 51.83
CA VAL A 13 47.86 -25.96 51.60
C VAL A 13 47.45 -26.88 52.79
N PRO A 14 46.18 -27.08 53.24
CA PRO A 14 44.90 -26.32 53.19
C PRO A 14 44.38 -26.01 54.64
N PRO A 15 43.06 -25.80 54.96
CA PRO A 15 41.99 -26.83 54.90
C PRO A 15 40.63 -26.37 54.26
N LYS A 16 39.75 -27.36 54.03
CA LYS A 16 38.46 -27.26 53.30
C LYS A 16 37.23 -27.06 54.23
N ARG A 17 36.14 -26.47 53.69
CA ARG A 17 34.72 -26.98 53.62
C ARG A 17 33.70 -25.83 53.59
N ALA A 18 32.45 -25.96 53.10
CA ALA A 18 31.84 -26.78 52.03
C ALA A 18 30.33 -26.47 51.92
N ARG A 19 29.78 -26.41 50.69
CA ARG A 19 28.38 -26.68 50.25
C ARG A 19 28.37 -26.42 48.73
N ALA A 20 28.42 -27.40 47.82
CA ALA A 20 27.50 -28.52 47.54
C ALA A 20 26.10 -28.03 47.09
N GLY A 21 25.58 -28.37 45.90
CA GLY A 21 26.14 -29.18 44.80
C GLY A 21 25.06 -29.74 43.86
N PHE A 22 25.45 -30.65 42.93
CA PHE A 22 24.65 -31.33 41.86
C PHE A 22 24.19 -30.39 40.74
N TRP A 23 24.18 -30.72 39.43
CA TRP A 23 24.83 -31.72 38.51
C TRP A 23 24.98 -30.98 37.13
N ASP A 24 25.45 -31.49 35.99
CA ASP A 24 25.74 -32.85 35.50
C ASP A 24 26.98 -32.90 34.58
N ASP A 25 27.51 -34.11 34.29
CA ASP A 25 28.66 -34.37 33.41
C ASP A 25 28.28 -34.37 31.90
N ASP A 26 29.17 -33.86 31.03
CA ASP A 26 29.51 -34.39 29.68
C ASP A 26 30.35 -33.38 28.85
N ASP A 27 31.62 -33.15 29.24
CA ASP A 27 32.58 -32.38 28.42
C ASP A 27 33.29 -33.30 27.41
N VAL A 28 32.69 -33.47 26.22
CA VAL A 28 33.42 -33.93 25.03
C VAL A 28 34.21 -32.73 24.48
N PRO A 29 35.53 -32.85 24.19
CA PRO A 29 36.28 -31.74 23.63
C PRO A 29 35.71 -31.37 22.26
N GLN A 30 35.13 -30.17 22.15
CA GLN A 30 34.71 -29.62 20.85
C GLN A 30 35.92 -29.51 19.92
N PRO A 31 35.78 -29.87 18.63
CA PRO A 31 36.83 -29.66 17.65
C PRO A 31 37.17 -28.17 17.57
N SER A 32 38.43 -27.86 17.27
CA SER A 32 38.81 -26.48 17.02
C SER A 32 38.11 -25.96 15.76
N GLN A 33 37.86 -24.65 15.71
CA GLN A 33 37.24 -23.99 14.56
C GLN A 33 37.95 -24.29 13.21
N PHE A 34 39.24 -24.63 13.27
CA PHE A 34 40.05 -25.04 12.13
C PHE A 34 39.76 -26.50 11.68
N GLU A 35 39.47 -27.41 12.61
CA GLU A 35 39.08 -28.79 12.29
C GLU A 35 37.65 -28.86 11.72
N GLU A 36 36.75 -27.97 12.16
CA GLU A 36 35.43 -27.79 11.53
C GLU A 36 35.55 -27.22 10.11
N GLU A 37 36.40 -26.20 9.88
CA GLU A 37 36.69 -25.68 8.54
C GLU A 37 37.32 -26.74 7.62
N LEU A 38 38.21 -27.60 8.15
CA LEU A 38 38.84 -28.66 7.37
C LEU A 38 37.84 -29.77 6.98
N ALA A 39 36.96 -30.17 7.90
CA ALA A 39 35.89 -31.13 7.62
C ALA A 39 34.92 -30.61 6.55
N LEU A 40 34.53 -29.33 6.64
CA LEU A 40 33.72 -28.66 5.61
C LEU A 40 34.41 -28.63 4.24
N MET A 41 35.73 -28.46 4.19
CA MET A 41 36.48 -28.54 2.94
C MET A 41 36.54 -29.97 2.37
N GLU A 42 36.74 -30.99 3.21
CA GLU A 42 36.73 -32.40 2.75
C GLU A 42 35.34 -32.84 2.27
N GLU A 43 34.26 -32.39 2.92
CA GLU A 43 32.88 -32.57 2.44
C GLU A 43 32.64 -31.85 1.11
N MET A 44 33.05 -30.59 0.97
CA MET A 44 32.96 -29.86 -0.30
C MET A 44 33.74 -30.53 -1.45
N GLU A 45 34.92 -31.08 -1.19
CA GLU A 45 35.66 -31.86 -2.20
C GLU A 45 34.98 -33.21 -2.52
N ALA A 46 34.30 -33.83 -1.56
CA ALA A 46 33.51 -35.03 -1.79
C ALA A 46 32.27 -34.74 -2.67
N GLU A 47 31.57 -33.64 -2.41
CA GLU A 47 30.47 -33.16 -3.26
C GLU A 47 30.96 -32.78 -4.67
N HIS A 48 32.10 -32.09 -4.79
CA HIS A 48 32.70 -31.74 -6.09
C HIS A 48 33.03 -32.98 -6.92
N ARG A 49 33.58 -34.04 -6.31
CA ARG A 49 33.89 -35.32 -6.99
C ARG A 49 32.65 -36.14 -7.36
N LEU A 50 31.50 -35.90 -6.71
CA LEU A 50 30.21 -36.44 -7.13
C LEU A 50 29.63 -35.63 -8.29
N GLN A 51 29.73 -34.29 -8.24
CA GLN A 51 29.28 -33.40 -9.30
C GLN A 51 30.06 -33.56 -10.60
N GLU A 52 31.39 -33.75 -10.57
CA GLU A 52 32.18 -34.03 -11.78
C GLU A 52 31.68 -35.30 -12.52
N ARG A 53 31.23 -36.32 -11.77
CA ARG A 53 30.62 -37.53 -12.37
C ARG A 53 29.22 -37.28 -12.93
N GLU A 54 28.40 -36.49 -12.25
CA GLU A 54 27.08 -36.10 -12.77
C GLU A 54 27.20 -35.19 -14.00
N GLU A 55 28.21 -34.32 -14.08
CA GLU A 55 28.50 -33.46 -15.24
C GLU A 55 29.02 -34.27 -16.45
N GLU A 56 29.87 -35.28 -16.24
CA GLU A 56 30.30 -36.20 -17.32
C GLU A 56 29.11 -36.98 -17.90
N GLU A 57 28.17 -37.46 -17.06
CA GLU A 57 26.93 -38.09 -17.54
C GLU A 57 25.99 -37.10 -18.25
N LEU A 58 25.93 -35.84 -17.81
CA LEU A 58 25.07 -34.82 -18.42
C LEU A 58 25.59 -34.30 -19.76
N GLN A 59 26.91 -34.20 -19.95
CA GLN A 59 27.52 -33.75 -21.21
C GLN A 59 27.22 -34.73 -22.36
N SER A 60 27.12 -36.03 -22.08
CA SER A 60 26.68 -37.05 -23.04
C SER A 60 25.24 -36.88 -23.54
N ALA A 61 24.41 -36.04 -22.89
CA ALA A 61 23.00 -35.85 -23.21
C ALA A 61 22.69 -34.55 -23.98
N LEU A 62 23.69 -33.67 -24.18
CA LEU A 62 23.49 -32.31 -24.70
C LEU A 62 23.69 -32.13 -26.21
N GLU A 63 24.08 -33.17 -26.96
CA GLU A 63 24.30 -33.09 -28.42
C GLU A 63 23.03 -33.11 -29.30
N GLY A 64 21.82 -32.92 -28.74
CA GLY A 64 20.59 -33.01 -29.53
C GLY A 64 19.34 -32.33 -28.95
N ALA A 65 19.21 -31.01 -29.11
CA ALA A 65 17.94 -30.29 -28.94
C ALA A 65 17.82 -29.12 -29.93
N ALA A 66 16.97 -29.27 -30.95
CA ALA A 66 16.77 -28.28 -32.03
C ALA A 66 15.37 -27.64 -32.06
N ASP A 67 14.50 -27.98 -31.10
CA ASP A 67 13.17 -27.39 -30.92
C ASP A 67 13.06 -26.72 -29.54
N GLY A 68 12.50 -25.51 -29.49
CA GLY A 68 12.42 -24.63 -28.31
C GLY A 68 11.48 -25.07 -27.19
N GLN A 69 11.34 -26.38 -26.96
CA GLN A 69 10.72 -26.94 -25.76
C GLN A 69 11.78 -27.08 -24.68
N ILE A 70 11.43 -26.82 -23.42
CA ILE A 70 12.30 -27.18 -22.29
C ILE A 70 12.45 -28.71 -22.32
N PRO A 71 13.66 -29.28 -22.51
CA PRO A 71 13.80 -30.74 -22.57
C PRO A 71 13.36 -31.34 -21.23
N PRO A 72 12.77 -32.55 -21.19
CA PRO A 72 12.24 -33.13 -19.95
C PRO A 72 13.28 -33.21 -18.82
N SER A 73 14.55 -33.40 -19.15
CA SER A 73 15.70 -33.40 -18.23
C SER A 73 16.04 -32.02 -17.63
N ALA A 74 15.60 -30.91 -18.25
CA ALA A 74 15.82 -29.56 -17.73
C ALA A 74 14.72 -29.07 -16.77
N ILE A 75 13.59 -29.78 -16.69
CA ILE A 75 12.52 -29.50 -15.72
C ILE A 75 12.99 -29.96 -14.34
N ASP A 76 13.22 -29.01 -13.44
CA ASP A 76 13.58 -29.32 -12.05
C ASP A 76 12.36 -29.92 -11.33
N PRO A 77 12.46 -31.12 -10.74
CA PRO A 77 11.32 -31.81 -10.13
C PRO A 77 10.69 -31.01 -8.99
N ARG A 78 11.43 -30.09 -8.34
CA ARG A 78 10.91 -29.20 -7.29
C ARG A 78 9.85 -28.23 -7.82
N TRP A 79 9.81 -27.98 -9.13
CA TRP A 79 8.85 -27.07 -9.75
C TRP A 79 7.45 -27.67 -9.83
N LEU A 80 7.31 -28.99 -10.01
CA LEU A 80 6.00 -29.63 -10.11
C LEU A 80 5.29 -29.61 -8.76
N ARG A 81 3.95 -29.66 -8.78
CA ARG A 81 3.16 -30.03 -7.59
C ARG A 81 3.34 -31.53 -7.32
N PRO A 82 3.22 -32.00 -6.06
CA PRO A 82 3.20 -33.44 -5.77
C PRO A 82 2.09 -34.11 -6.60
N THR A 83 2.30 -35.36 -7.03
CA THR A 83 1.25 -36.10 -7.73
C THR A 83 0.12 -36.41 -6.75
N PRO A 84 -1.15 -36.06 -7.02
CA PRO A 84 -2.24 -36.33 -6.11
C PRO A 84 -2.40 -37.83 -5.91
N ALA A 85 -2.80 -38.23 -4.70
CA ALA A 85 -3.23 -39.60 -4.43
C ALA A 85 -4.42 -39.98 -5.34
N PRO A 86 -4.58 -41.27 -5.73
CA PRO A 86 -5.71 -41.71 -6.53
C PRO A 86 -7.01 -41.60 -5.72
N LEU A 87 -7.78 -40.54 -6.00
CA LEU A 87 -9.04 -40.21 -5.34
C LEU A 87 -10.23 -40.95 -5.99
N ASP A 88 -10.98 -41.74 -5.23
CA ASP A 88 -12.24 -42.37 -5.70
C ASP A 88 -13.45 -41.47 -5.37
N PRO A 89 -14.10 -40.85 -6.38
CA PRO A 89 -15.24 -39.98 -6.16
C PRO A 89 -16.49 -40.68 -5.61
N GLN A 90 -16.56 -42.02 -5.58
CA GLN A 90 -17.69 -42.73 -4.99
C GLN A 90 -17.57 -42.88 -3.47
N THR A 91 -16.35 -42.94 -2.93
CA THR A 91 -16.09 -43.25 -1.51
C THR A 91 -15.44 -42.11 -0.73
N GLU A 92 -14.71 -41.21 -1.41
CA GLU A 92 -13.91 -40.16 -0.77
C GLU A 92 -14.46 -38.76 -1.07
N PRO A 93 -14.45 -37.81 -0.11
CA PRO A 93 -14.79 -36.42 -0.34
C PRO A 93 -13.58 -35.63 -0.89
N LEU A 94 -13.84 -34.59 -1.69
CA LEU A 94 -12.82 -33.62 -2.08
C LEU A 94 -12.92 -32.35 -1.23
N ILE A 95 -11.90 -32.08 -0.41
CA ILE A 95 -11.84 -30.91 0.50
C ILE A 95 -10.72 -29.97 0.05
N PHE A 96 -11.04 -28.71 -0.24
CA PHE A 96 -10.07 -27.73 -0.73
C PHE A 96 -10.42 -26.29 -0.31
N GLN A 97 -9.40 -25.42 -0.22
CA GLN A 97 -9.59 -23.99 0.02
C GLN A 97 -9.70 -23.23 -1.30
N GLN A 98 -10.85 -22.59 -1.57
CA GLN A 98 -11.02 -21.75 -2.75
C GLN A 98 -10.29 -20.40 -2.64
N LEU A 99 -9.73 -19.90 -3.74
CA LEU A 99 -9.05 -18.60 -3.83
C LEU A 99 -9.76 -17.63 -4.78
N GLU A 100 -10.16 -18.13 -5.95
CA GLU A 100 -10.83 -17.37 -6.99
C GLU A 100 -12.07 -18.10 -7.48
N ILE A 101 -13.12 -17.32 -7.75
CA ILE A 101 -14.35 -17.77 -8.40
C ILE A 101 -14.54 -17.00 -9.71
N ASP A 102 -15.02 -17.71 -10.72
CA ASP A 102 -15.27 -17.21 -12.06
C ASP A 102 -16.59 -17.80 -12.59
N HIS A 103 -17.21 -17.17 -13.58
CA HIS A 103 -18.37 -17.73 -14.27
C HIS A 103 -18.18 -17.70 -15.78
N TYR A 104 -18.68 -18.72 -16.45
CA TYR A 104 -18.75 -18.77 -17.91
C TYR A 104 -20.14 -19.22 -18.36
N VAL A 105 -20.44 -19.02 -19.64
CA VAL A 105 -21.65 -19.52 -20.27
C VAL A 105 -21.29 -20.77 -21.06
N GLY A 106 -21.97 -21.88 -20.78
CA GLY A 106 -21.70 -23.17 -21.41
C GLY A 106 -22.84 -24.17 -21.17
N ASP A 107 -22.65 -25.40 -21.64
CA ASP A 107 -23.63 -26.46 -21.43
C ASP A 107 -23.52 -27.05 -20.01
N PRO A 108 -24.64 -27.49 -19.39
CA PRO A 108 -24.63 -28.03 -18.03
C PRO A 108 -23.88 -29.36 -17.99
N CYS A 109 -22.85 -29.44 -17.14
CA CYS A 109 -21.95 -30.59 -17.06
C CYS A 109 -22.61 -31.82 -16.37
N LEU A 110 -23.58 -31.58 -15.49
CA LEU A 110 -24.41 -32.61 -14.85
C LEU A 110 -25.90 -32.27 -15.04
N ALA A 111 -26.73 -33.30 -15.22
CA ALA A 111 -28.16 -33.16 -15.47
C ALA A 111 -28.95 -32.82 -14.19
N GLY A 112 -28.93 -31.55 -13.79
CA GLY A 112 -29.77 -31.03 -12.71
C GLY A 112 -31.25 -30.86 -13.11
N PRO A 113 -32.21 -30.99 -12.18
CA PRO A 113 -33.61 -30.69 -12.43
C PRO A 113 -33.94 -29.19 -12.24
N PRO A 114 -34.74 -28.55 -13.13
CA PRO A 114 -35.24 -29.09 -14.39
C PRO A 114 -34.15 -29.10 -15.48
N PRO A 115 -34.23 -30.03 -16.46
CA PRO A 115 -33.23 -30.13 -17.53
C PRO A 115 -33.29 -28.92 -18.48
N SER A 116 -32.50 -27.90 -18.20
CA SER A 116 -32.32 -26.72 -19.06
C SER A 116 -31.62 -27.12 -20.36
N ARG A 117 -32.38 -27.20 -21.46
CA ARG A 117 -31.80 -27.31 -22.81
C ARG A 117 -31.27 -25.95 -23.24
N GLY A 118 -29.96 -25.85 -23.40
CA GLY A 118 -29.25 -24.65 -23.86
C GLY A 118 -28.25 -24.10 -22.85
N SER A 119 -27.53 -23.05 -23.25
CA SER A 119 -26.41 -22.50 -22.49
C SER A 119 -26.83 -21.84 -21.18
N VAL A 120 -26.18 -22.23 -20.08
CA VAL A 120 -26.44 -21.77 -18.71
C VAL A 120 -25.20 -21.10 -18.12
N PRO A 121 -25.34 -20.26 -17.07
CA PRO A 121 -24.19 -19.80 -16.30
C PRO A 121 -23.64 -20.95 -15.45
N VAL A 122 -22.38 -21.29 -15.64
CA VAL A 122 -21.64 -22.30 -14.87
C VAL A 122 -20.55 -21.58 -14.06
N LEU A 123 -20.42 -21.92 -12.78
CA LEU A 123 -19.39 -21.34 -11.91
C LEU A 123 -18.18 -22.27 -11.82
N ARG A 124 -16.99 -21.67 -11.73
CA ARG A 124 -15.71 -22.34 -11.45
C ARG A 124 -15.14 -21.80 -10.16
N ALA A 125 -14.79 -22.68 -9.23
CA ALA A 125 -14.01 -22.36 -8.04
C ALA A 125 -12.62 -22.99 -8.19
N PHE A 126 -11.59 -22.15 -8.16
CA PHE A 126 -10.19 -22.57 -8.19
C PHE A 126 -9.60 -22.51 -6.78
N GLY A 127 -8.86 -23.54 -6.40
CA GLY A 127 -8.29 -23.63 -5.05
C GLY A 127 -7.24 -24.74 -4.90
N VAL A 128 -6.91 -25.01 -3.64
CA VAL A 128 -5.81 -25.92 -3.26
C VAL A 128 -6.26 -26.85 -2.13
N THR A 129 -5.91 -28.14 -2.20
CA THR A 129 -6.11 -29.09 -1.09
C THR A 129 -5.18 -28.78 0.09
N ASP A 130 -5.37 -29.46 1.22
CA ASP A 130 -4.47 -29.34 2.38
C ASP A 130 -3.04 -29.81 2.05
N GLU A 131 -2.92 -30.82 1.18
CA GLU A 131 -1.65 -31.40 0.70
C GLU A 131 -0.98 -30.57 -0.42
N GLY A 132 -1.67 -29.56 -0.96
CA GLY A 132 -1.12 -28.67 -1.99
C GLY A 132 -1.50 -28.99 -3.44
N ASP A 133 -2.47 -29.86 -3.70
CA ASP A 133 -2.94 -30.18 -5.06
C ASP A 133 -3.81 -29.06 -5.64
N SER A 134 -3.56 -28.66 -6.90
CA SER A 134 -4.41 -27.66 -7.55
C SER A 134 -5.74 -28.26 -8.00
N SER A 135 -6.83 -27.65 -7.52
CA SER A 135 -8.21 -28.13 -7.69
C SER A 135 -9.08 -27.10 -8.40
N ALA A 136 -9.88 -27.57 -9.37
CA ALA A 136 -10.94 -26.82 -10.01
C ALA A 136 -12.28 -27.56 -9.85
N ALA A 137 -13.22 -26.93 -9.13
CA ALA A 137 -14.59 -27.41 -9.02
C ALA A 137 -15.51 -26.60 -9.94
N THR A 138 -16.22 -27.30 -10.83
CA THR A 138 -17.21 -26.74 -11.75
C THR A 138 -18.61 -26.98 -11.19
N SER A 139 -19.23 -25.92 -10.67
CA SER A 139 -20.55 -25.94 -10.06
C SER A 139 -21.63 -25.61 -11.09
N SER A 140 -22.44 -26.60 -11.42
CA SER A 140 -23.55 -26.49 -12.38
C SER A 140 -24.92 -26.35 -11.69
N GLY A 141 -25.93 -25.93 -12.46
CA GLY A 141 -27.34 -25.91 -12.03
C GLY A 141 -27.73 -24.79 -11.04
N PHE A 142 -26.83 -23.85 -10.71
CA PHE A 142 -27.17 -22.72 -9.85
C PHE A 142 -28.33 -21.91 -10.45
N PRO A 143 -29.37 -21.56 -9.67
CA PRO A 143 -30.60 -21.03 -10.22
C PRO A 143 -30.39 -19.74 -11.05
N PRO A 144 -31.16 -19.56 -12.14
CA PRO A 144 -31.02 -18.40 -13.02
C PRO A 144 -31.36 -17.10 -12.28
N VAL A 145 -30.76 -15.99 -12.68
CA VAL A 145 -30.63 -14.81 -11.80
C VAL A 145 -32.00 -14.22 -11.45
N PRO A 146 -32.38 -14.20 -10.15
CA PRO A 146 -33.68 -13.72 -9.72
C PRO A 146 -33.70 -12.19 -9.65
N LEU A 147 -34.58 -11.59 -10.44
CA LEU A 147 -34.96 -10.18 -10.34
C LEU A 147 -36.27 -10.08 -9.57
N THR A 148 -36.32 -9.31 -8.48
CA THR A 148 -37.54 -9.14 -7.68
C THR A 148 -38.17 -7.75 -7.87
N THR A 149 -39.49 -7.67 -7.83
CA THR A 149 -40.25 -6.40 -7.84
C THR A 149 -41.58 -6.58 -7.11
N PRO A 150 -42.10 -5.59 -6.36
CA PRO A 150 -43.49 -5.63 -5.93
C PRO A 150 -44.44 -5.65 -7.15
N PRO A 151 -45.59 -6.34 -7.07
CA PRO A 151 -46.65 -6.24 -8.07
C PRO A 151 -47.32 -4.86 -8.00
N THR A 152 -47.83 -4.38 -9.14
CA THR A 152 -48.67 -3.18 -9.17
C THR A 152 -50.07 -3.46 -8.61
N PRO A 153 -50.78 -2.46 -8.05
CA PRO A 153 -52.17 -2.64 -7.61
C PRO A 153 -53.05 -3.27 -8.70
N GLY A 154 -53.78 -4.33 -8.36
CA GLY A 154 -54.61 -5.10 -9.31
C GLY A 154 -53.89 -6.26 -10.02
N PHE A 155 -52.59 -6.46 -9.83
CA PHE A 155 -51.86 -7.61 -10.39
C PHE A 155 -52.04 -8.86 -9.51
N GLY A 156 -52.89 -9.80 -9.96
CA GLY A 156 -52.99 -11.16 -9.42
C GLY A 156 -52.31 -12.25 -10.26
N PRO A 157 -52.41 -13.53 -9.85
CA PRO A 157 -51.76 -14.68 -10.50
C PRO A 157 -52.08 -14.84 -11.99
N GLU A 158 -53.27 -14.43 -12.42
CA GLU A 158 -53.74 -14.45 -13.81
C GLU A 158 -52.85 -13.65 -14.78
N HIS A 159 -52.12 -12.64 -14.28
CA HIS A 159 -51.25 -11.80 -15.09
C HIS A 159 -49.81 -12.35 -15.26
N LEU A 160 -49.44 -13.42 -14.55
CA LEU A 160 -48.07 -13.96 -14.54
C LEU A 160 -47.62 -14.45 -15.94
N GLY A 161 -48.48 -15.20 -16.63
CA GLY A 161 -48.18 -15.74 -17.96
C GLY A 161 -48.05 -14.65 -19.03
N ASP A 162 -48.86 -13.60 -18.93
CA ASP A 162 -48.78 -12.44 -19.82
C ASP A 162 -47.50 -11.63 -19.58
N LEU A 163 -47.15 -11.35 -18.31
CA LEU A 163 -45.91 -10.66 -17.97
C LEU A 163 -44.68 -11.46 -18.44
N GLN A 164 -44.66 -12.78 -18.24
CA GLN A 164 -43.56 -13.63 -18.73
C GLN A 164 -43.43 -13.56 -20.26
N ARG A 165 -44.54 -13.66 -21.00
CA ARG A 165 -44.54 -13.61 -22.47
C ARG A 165 -44.06 -12.26 -22.98
N GLU A 166 -44.62 -11.16 -22.48
CA GLU A 166 -44.32 -9.81 -22.96
C GLU A 166 -42.90 -9.36 -22.58
N LEU A 167 -42.42 -9.66 -21.37
CA LEU A 167 -41.03 -9.39 -20.98
C LEU A 167 -40.04 -10.22 -21.83
N ASN A 168 -40.34 -11.49 -22.10
CA ASN A 168 -39.51 -12.34 -22.95
C ASN A 168 -39.42 -11.78 -24.39
N LEU A 169 -40.56 -11.39 -24.97
CA LEU A 169 -40.60 -10.75 -26.30
C LEU A 169 -39.85 -9.41 -26.32
N ALA A 170 -39.96 -8.60 -25.26
CA ALA A 170 -39.28 -7.32 -25.16
C ALA A 170 -37.75 -7.47 -25.06
N ILE A 171 -37.25 -8.43 -24.27
CA ILE A 171 -35.82 -8.72 -24.15
C ILE A 171 -35.27 -9.26 -25.48
N SER A 172 -35.99 -10.18 -26.16
CA SER A 172 -35.57 -10.70 -27.46
C SER A 172 -35.54 -9.65 -28.58
N ARG A 173 -36.30 -8.55 -28.45
CA ARG A 173 -36.24 -7.38 -29.33
C ARG A 173 -35.10 -6.40 -28.99
N ASP A 174 -34.52 -6.45 -27.79
CA ASP A 174 -33.35 -5.63 -27.45
C ASP A 174 -32.08 -6.22 -28.10
N ASN A 175 -31.66 -5.60 -29.21
CA ASN A 175 -30.49 -5.97 -30.01
C ASN A 175 -29.16 -6.12 -29.22
N ARG A 176 -29.09 -5.64 -27.97
CA ARG A 176 -27.92 -5.82 -27.09
C ARG A 176 -27.91 -7.11 -26.27
N GLY A 177 -29.03 -7.82 -26.15
CA GLY A 177 -29.14 -9.02 -25.30
C GLY A 177 -29.40 -10.34 -26.04
N GLY A 178 -30.13 -10.32 -27.15
CA GLY A 178 -30.72 -11.54 -27.75
C GLY A 178 -29.83 -12.39 -28.65
N LYS A 179 -28.65 -11.92 -29.12
CA LYS A 179 -27.90 -12.56 -30.21
C LYS A 179 -27.30 -13.94 -29.92
N GLU A 180 -27.19 -14.34 -28.66
CA GLU A 180 -26.61 -15.63 -28.23
C GLU A 180 -27.62 -16.55 -27.50
N LEU A 181 -28.89 -16.15 -27.39
CA LEU A 181 -29.89 -17.02 -26.75
C LEU A 181 -30.57 -17.92 -27.78
N THR A 182 -30.49 -19.22 -27.55
CA THR A 182 -31.22 -20.26 -28.30
C THR A 182 -32.60 -20.58 -27.70
N GLY A 183 -32.92 -20.05 -26.51
CA GLY A 183 -34.17 -20.27 -25.76
C GLY A 183 -34.74 -19.00 -25.12
N PRO A 184 -35.82 -19.11 -24.32
CA PRO A 184 -36.45 -17.96 -23.67
C PRO A 184 -35.52 -17.27 -22.66
N ALA A 185 -35.48 -15.93 -22.70
CA ALA A 185 -34.75 -15.08 -21.77
C ALA A 185 -35.35 -15.10 -20.35
N VAL A 186 -36.68 -15.22 -20.25
CA VAL A 186 -37.43 -15.30 -18.98
C VAL A 186 -37.92 -16.73 -18.79
N LEU A 187 -37.39 -17.39 -17.76
CA LEU A 187 -37.65 -18.81 -17.50
C LEU A 187 -38.88 -19.02 -16.62
N ALA A 188 -39.10 -18.16 -15.63
CA ALA A 188 -40.28 -18.19 -14.75
C ALA A 188 -40.62 -16.81 -14.20
N VAL A 189 -41.90 -16.60 -13.86
CA VAL A 189 -42.39 -15.46 -13.07
C VAL A 189 -43.29 -16.02 -11.95
N GLU A 190 -42.86 -15.87 -10.70
CA GLU A 190 -43.51 -16.45 -9.51
C GLU A 190 -43.96 -15.35 -8.54
N LEU A 191 -45.05 -15.58 -7.79
CA LEU A 191 -45.40 -14.77 -6.62
C LEU A 191 -44.73 -15.34 -5.37
N CYS A 192 -44.05 -14.49 -4.60
CA CYS A 192 -43.42 -14.84 -3.34
C CYS A 192 -43.76 -13.81 -2.25
N SER A 193 -43.73 -14.24 -0.99
CA SER A 193 -43.95 -13.37 0.17
C SER A 193 -42.59 -12.95 0.76
N ARG A 194 -42.33 -11.64 0.83
CA ARG A 194 -41.06 -11.02 1.25
C ARG A 194 -41.32 -9.64 1.85
N GLU A 195 -40.33 -9.06 2.51
CA GLU A 195 -40.41 -7.68 3.02
C GLU A 195 -39.29 -6.80 2.44
N SER A 196 -39.58 -5.50 2.27
CA SER A 196 -38.60 -4.52 1.82
C SER A 196 -37.72 -4.08 2.99
N MET A 197 -36.39 -4.13 2.81
CA MET A 197 -35.44 -3.70 3.83
C MET A 197 -35.50 -2.17 4.15
N PHE A 198 -36.18 -1.36 3.32
CA PHE A 198 -36.13 0.10 3.41
C PHE A 198 -37.41 0.72 4.03
N GLY A 199 -37.25 1.19 5.26
CA GLY A 199 -38.32 1.74 6.09
C GLY A 199 -39.10 0.64 6.82
N TYR A 200 -39.61 0.95 8.01
CA TYR A 200 -40.44 0.05 8.79
C TYR A 200 -41.93 0.22 8.42
N HIS A 201 -42.57 -0.87 7.98
CA HIS A 201 -44.00 -0.88 7.57
C HIS A 201 -44.88 -1.77 8.48
N GLY A 202 -44.27 -2.49 9.43
CA GLY A 202 -44.93 -3.48 10.30
C GLY A 202 -44.56 -4.92 9.91
N HIS A 203 -44.83 -5.89 10.78
CA HIS A 203 -44.44 -7.31 10.64
C HIS A 203 -45.20 -8.11 9.56
N GLY A 204 -45.87 -7.44 8.61
CA GLY A 204 -46.67 -8.08 7.57
C GLY A 204 -45.88 -8.18 6.26
N PRO A 205 -45.52 -9.38 5.78
CA PRO A 205 -44.79 -9.51 4.53
C PRO A 205 -45.69 -9.11 3.35
N SER A 206 -45.08 -8.50 2.34
CA SER A 206 -45.76 -8.09 1.11
C SER A 206 -45.61 -9.16 0.01
N LEU A 207 -46.49 -9.12 -0.99
CA LEU A 207 -46.29 -9.90 -2.21
C LEU A 207 -45.21 -9.26 -3.07
N PHE A 208 -44.37 -10.10 -3.67
CA PHE A 208 -43.33 -9.75 -4.64
C PHE A 208 -43.40 -10.72 -5.82
N LEU A 209 -43.07 -10.23 -7.01
CA LEU A 209 -42.83 -11.02 -8.19
C LEU A 209 -41.34 -11.38 -8.23
N ARG A 210 -41.03 -12.67 -8.39
CA ARG A 210 -39.69 -13.20 -8.66
C ARG A 210 -39.63 -13.58 -10.14
N ILE A 211 -38.77 -12.89 -10.89
CA ILE A 211 -38.55 -13.07 -12.31
C ILE A 211 -37.20 -13.77 -12.49
N THR A 212 -37.20 -14.98 -13.03
CA THR A 212 -36.02 -15.84 -13.17
C THR A 212 -35.45 -15.71 -14.59
N LEU A 213 -34.24 -15.16 -14.72
CA LEU A 213 -33.62 -14.81 -16.03
C LEU A 213 -32.50 -15.78 -16.42
N ALA A 214 -32.51 -16.24 -17.67
CA ALA A 214 -31.63 -17.32 -18.14
C ALA A 214 -30.12 -17.05 -17.96
N LEU A 215 -29.66 -15.82 -18.19
CA LEU A 215 -28.23 -15.44 -18.09
C LEU A 215 -28.07 -14.14 -17.27
N PRO A 216 -27.00 -13.99 -16.45
CA PRO A 216 -26.78 -12.80 -15.62
C PRO A 216 -26.77 -11.47 -16.39
N ARG A 217 -26.23 -11.47 -17.61
CA ARG A 217 -26.21 -10.29 -18.50
C ARG A 217 -27.60 -9.74 -18.88
N LEU A 218 -28.67 -10.54 -18.73
CA LEU A 218 -30.04 -10.14 -19.06
C LEU A 218 -30.71 -9.31 -17.95
N VAL A 219 -30.16 -9.27 -16.74
CA VAL A 219 -30.68 -8.47 -15.62
C VAL A 219 -30.75 -6.98 -15.99
N ALA A 220 -29.72 -6.44 -16.64
CA ALA A 220 -29.68 -5.02 -16.99
C ALA A 220 -30.68 -4.61 -18.11
N PRO A 221 -30.87 -5.39 -19.20
CA PRO A 221 -32.01 -5.23 -20.10
C PRO A 221 -33.37 -5.37 -19.39
N ALA A 222 -33.61 -6.47 -18.67
CA ALA A 222 -34.88 -6.72 -18.00
C ALA A 222 -35.27 -5.59 -17.03
N ARG A 223 -34.31 -5.13 -16.20
CA ARG A 223 -34.49 -4.01 -15.28
C ARG A 223 -34.94 -2.74 -16.01
N ARG A 224 -34.24 -2.34 -17.08
CA ARG A 224 -34.58 -1.13 -17.84
C ARG A 224 -35.99 -1.19 -18.44
N LEU A 225 -36.38 -2.33 -18.99
CA LEU A 225 -37.71 -2.54 -19.58
C LEU A 225 -38.81 -2.50 -18.51
N LEU A 226 -38.59 -3.17 -17.37
CA LEU A 226 -39.50 -3.17 -16.22
C LEU A 226 -39.67 -1.77 -15.61
N GLU A 227 -38.60 -0.99 -15.49
CA GLU A 227 -38.64 0.40 -15.03
C GLU A 227 -39.36 1.33 -16.03
N GLN A 228 -39.17 1.13 -17.34
CA GLN A 228 -39.84 1.90 -18.42
C GLN A 228 -41.33 1.57 -18.57
N GLY A 229 -41.74 0.39 -18.11
CA GLY A 229 -43.10 -0.13 -18.18
C GLY A 229 -43.30 -1.11 -19.33
N ILE A 230 -43.97 -2.22 -19.04
CA ILE A 230 -44.23 -3.31 -20.00
C ILE A 230 -45.73 -3.46 -20.16
N ARG A 231 -46.20 -3.69 -21.39
CA ARG A 231 -47.62 -3.89 -21.65
C ARG A 231 -48.07 -5.23 -21.05
N VAL A 232 -49.04 -5.20 -20.15
CA VAL A 232 -49.69 -6.38 -19.57
C VAL A 232 -51.19 -6.26 -19.85
N ALA A 233 -51.83 -7.35 -20.31
CA ALA A 233 -53.27 -7.30 -20.58
C ALA A 233 -54.05 -7.01 -19.29
N GLY A 234 -55.16 -6.28 -19.39
CA GLY A 234 -55.93 -5.82 -18.23
C GLY A 234 -55.31 -4.68 -17.42
N LEU A 235 -53.98 -4.56 -17.35
CA LEU A 235 -53.27 -3.60 -16.49
C LEU A 235 -52.59 -2.43 -17.22
N GLY A 236 -52.60 -2.41 -18.55
CA GLY A 236 -52.01 -1.32 -19.34
C GLY A 236 -50.49 -1.48 -19.45
N THR A 237 -49.72 -0.46 -19.04
CA THR A 237 -48.25 -0.49 -19.04
C THR A 237 -47.68 -0.23 -17.64
N PRO A 238 -47.85 -1.16 -16.68
CA PRO A 238 -47.29 -1.03 -15.33
C PRO A 238 -45.76 -0.87 -15.36
N SER A 239 -45.27 0.09 -14.58
CA SER A 239 -43.84 0.26 -14.26
C SER A 239 -43.54 -0.44 -12.93
N PHE A 240 -42.40 -1.12 -12.88
CA PHE A 240 -41.99 -1.99 -11.79
C PHE A 240 -40.71 -1.47 -11.13
N ALA A 241 -40.67 -1.45 -9.79
CA ALA A 241 -39.53 -0.99 -9.01
C ALA A 241 -38.60 -2.18 -8.67
N PRO A 242 -37.41 -2.28 -9.28
CA PRO A 242 -36.56 -3.45 -9.13
C PRO A 242 -35.85 -3.50 -7.77
N TYR A 243 -35.78 -4.71 -7.21
CA TYR A 243 -35.03 -5.07 -6.02
C TYR A 243 -33.84 -5.97 -6.41
N GLU A 244 -32.73 -5.82 -5.70
CA GLU A 244 -31.47 -6.58 -5.83
C GLU A 244 -30.81 -6.61 -7.23
N ALA A 245 -31.34 -5.84 -8.18
CA ALA A 245 -30.94 -5.78 -9.60
C ALA A 245 -29.59 -5.05 -9.87
N ASN A 246 -28.69 -5.04 -8.89
CA ASN A 246 -27.38 -4.41 -8.91
C ASN A 246 -26.39 -5.16 -8.00
N VAL A 247 -26.54 -6.49 -7.91
CA VAL A 247 -25.65 -7.42 -7.21
C VAL A 247 -24.90 -8.22 -8.27
N ASP A 248 -23.58 -8.38 -8.09
CA ASP A 248 -22.74 -9.16 -9.00
C ASP A 248 -23.09 -10.67 -8.84
N PHE A 249 -23.06 -11.45 -9.92
CA PHE A 249 -23.58 -12.84 -9.92
C PHE A 249 -22.80 -13.75 -8.97
N GLU A 250 -21.49 -13.57 -8.91
CA GLU A 250 -20.56 -14.28 -8.04
C GLU A 250 -20.86 -13.96 -6.56
N ILE A 251 -21.18 -12.70 -6.25
CA ILE A 251 -21.59 -12.28 -4.91
C ILE A 251 -22.94 -12.90 -4.56
N ARG A 252 -23.90 -12.99 -5.51
CA ARG A 252 -25.18 -13.66 -5.27
C ARG A 252 -24.99 -15.14 -4.95
N PHE A 253 -24.18 -15.85 -5.74
CA PHE A 253 -23.82 -17.25 -5.48
C PHE A 253 -23.25 -17.41 -4.06
N MET A 254 -22.20 -16.64 -3.73
CA MET A 254 -21.56 -16.67 -2.41
C MET A 254 -22.51 -16.36 -1.24
N VAL A 255 -23.52 -15.50 -1.46
CA VAL A 255 -24.55 -15.21 -0.46
C VAL A 255 -25.55 -16.36 -0.34
N ASP A 256 -25.97 -16.97 -1.44
CA ASP A 256 -26.98 -18.04 -1.43
C ASP A 256 -26.44 -19.37 -0.88
N THR A 257 -25.18 -19.70 -1.12
CA THR A 257 -24.51 -20.91 -0.60
C THR A 257 -23.73 -20.67 0.71
N ASP A 258 -23.78 -19.46 1.25
CA ASP A 258 -23.03 -19.03 2.44
C ASP A 258 -21.50 -19.25 2.35
N ILE A 259 -20.97 -19.30 1.12
CA ILE A 259 -19.53 -19.35 0.82
C ILE A 259 -18.91 -17.95 1.00
N VAL A 260 -17.80 -17.86 1.74
CA VAL A 260 -17.01 -16.62 1.88
C VAL A 260 -15.71 -16.66 1.05
N GLY A 261 -14.96 -15.56 1.00
CA GLY A 261 -13.66 -15.55 0.31
C GLY A 261 -12.62 -16.34 1.09
N CYS A 262 -11.72 -17.06 0.41
CA CYS A 262 -10.67 -17.88 1.03
C CYS A 262 -11.24 -18.97 1.97
N ASN A 263 -12.36 -19.58 1.58
CA ASN A 263 -13.10 -20.55 2.40
C ASN A 263 -12.76 -22.00 2.05
N TRP A 264 -12.96 -22.89 3.02
CA TRP A 264 -12.90 -24.34 2.80
C TRP A 264 -14.22 -24.85 2.24
N LEU A 265 -14.14 -25.58 1.14
CA LEU A 265 -15.27 -26.23 0.46
C LEU A 265 -15.05 -27.74 0.47
N GLU A 266 -16.13 -28.47 0.62
CA GLU A 266 -16.16 -29.93 0.56
C GLU A 266 -17.17 -30.39 -0.50
N LEU A 267 -16.73 -31.33 -1.34
CA LEU A 267 -17.59 -32.08 -2.26
C LEU A 267 -17.77 -33.49 -1.68
N PRO A 268 -18.96 -33.87 -1.19
CA PRO A 268 -19.17 -35.16 -0.53
C PRO A 268 -18.99 -36.36 -1.48
N ALA A 269 -18.60 -37.50 -0.90
CA ALA A 269 -18.49 -38.77 -1.63
C ALA A 269 -19.80 -39.11 -2.38
N GLY A 270 -19.67 -39.56 -3.62
CA GLY A 270 -20.78 -39.89 -4.52
C GLY A 270 -21.54 -38.69 -5.09
N LYS A 271 -21.12 -37.44 -4.83
CA LYS A 271 -21.80 -36.22 -5.29
C LYS A 271 -21.07 -35.43 -6.38
N TYR A 272 -19.82 -35.76 -6.67
CA TYR A 272 -19.03 -35.14 -7.72
C TYR A 272 -18.51 -36.17 -8.72
N ALA A 273 -18.15 -35.71 -9.91
CA ALA A 273 -17.54 -36.53 -10.96
C ALA A 273 -16.18 -35.94 -11.35
N LEU A 274 -15.12 -36.76 -11.33
CA LEU A 274 -13.79 -36.33 -11.76
C LEU A 274 -13.63 -36.38 -13.28
N ARG A 275 -13.14 -35.29 -13.87
CA ARG A 275 -12.76 -35.24 -15.29
C ARG A 275 -11.37 -35.82 -15.50
N LEU A 276 -11.33 -37.13 -15.72
CA LEU A 276 -10.11 -37.87 -16.06
C LEU A 276 -9.73 -37.75 -17.55
N LYS A 277 -10.68 -37.39 -18.41
CA LYS A 277 -10.50 -37.12 -19.85
C LYS A 277 -11.19 -35.79 -20.18
N GLU A 278 -10.73 -35.12 -21.25
CA GLU A 278 -11.31 -33.86 -21.74
C GLU A 278 -11.33 -32.71 -20.69
N LYS A 279 -10.27 -32.61 -19.87
CA LYS A 279 -10.10 -31.49 -18.93
C LYS A 279 -10.11 -30.14 -19.65
N ALA A 280 -10.91 -29.20 -19.15
CA ALA A 280 -10.96 -27.82 -19.64
C ALA A 280 -9.90 -26.92 -18.97
N THR A 281 -9.37 -27.35 -17.83
CA THR A 281 -8.36 -26.66 -17.05
C THR A 281 -7.04 -27.45 -16.99
N GLN A 282 -6.00 -26.79 -16.49
CA GLN A 282 -4.68 -27.39 -16.26
C GLN A 282 -4.48 -27.84 -14.80
N CYS A 283 -5.56 -27.92 -14.02
CA CYS A 283 -5.50 -28.32 -12.60
C CYS A 283 -5.31 -29.83 -12.45
N GLN A 284 -4.69 -30.25 -11.34
CA GLN A 284 -4.45 -31.67 -11.05
C GLN A 284 -5.77 -32.41 -10.80
N LEU A 285 -6.68 -31.80 -10.04
CA LEU A 285 -8.04 -32.28 -9.82
C LEU A 285 -9.03 -31.35 -10.53
N GLU A 286 -9.88 -31.90 -11.41
CA GLU A 286 -10.99 -31.17 -12.04
C GLU A 286 -12.27 -31.96 -11.79
N ALA A 287 -13.22 -31.37 -11.06
CA ALA A 287 -14.44 -32.01 -10.59
C ALA A 287 -15.68 -31.26 -11.08
N ASP A 288 -16.68 -31.99 -11.58
CA ASP A 288 -18.04 -31.48 -11.79
C ASP A 288 -18.91 -31.79 -10.58
N VAL A 289 -19.70 -30.81 -10.13
CA VAL A 289 -20.63 -30.94 -9.01
C VAL A 289 -21.91 -30.13 -9.27
N LEU A 290 -23.01 -30.53 -8.63
CA LEU A 290 -24.24 -29.73 -8.59
C LEU A 290 -24.13 -28.71 -7.45
N TRP A 291 -24.51 -27.45 -7.70
CA TRP A 291 -24.33 -26.34 -6.74
C TRP A 291 -24.92 -26.61 -5.33
N SER A 292 -25.97 -27.45 -5.25
CA SER A 292 -26.67 -27.79 -4.01
C SER A 292 -25.98 -28.86 -3.17
N ASP A 293 -25.01 -29.60 -3.73
CA ASP A 293 -24.25 -30.63 -3.02
C ASP A 293 -22.91 -30.10 -2.46
N VAL A 294 -22.55 -28.85 -2.74
CA VAL A 294 -21.33 -28.20 -2.21
C VAL A 294 -21.52 -27.83 -0.74
N VAL A 295 -20.65 -28.33 0.13
CA VAL A 295 -20.64 -27.98 1.56
C VAL A 295 -19.65 -26.84 1.81
N SER A 296 -20.14 -25.76 2.45
CA SER A 296 -19.35 -24.60 2.84
C SER A 296 -19.01 -24.67 4.33
N HIS A 297 -17.73 -24.82 4.67
CA HIS A 297 -17.30 -24.85 6.08
C HIS A 297 -17.04 -23.41 6.58
N PRO A 298 -17.66 -22.95 7.69
CA PRO A 298 -17.34 -21.66 8.28
C PRO A 298 -15.86 -21.61 8.72
N PRO A 299 -15.12 -20.50 8.52
CA PRO A 299 -13.68 -20.43 8.74
C PRO A 299 -13.32 -20.22 10.23
N GLU A 300 -13.79 -21.12 11.09
CA GLU A 300 -13.59 -21.16 12.54
C GLU A 300 -13.07 -22.52 13.01
N GLY A 301 -12.45 -22.56 14.20
CA GLY A 301 -11.81 -23.78 14.71
C GLY A 301 -10.77 -24.35 13.72
N PRO A 302 -10.84 -25.64 13.36
CA PRO A 302 -9.88 -26.26 12.43
C PRO A 302 -9.89 -25.62 11.03
N TRP A 303 -11.04 -25.10 10.59
CA TRP A 303 -11.20 -24.46 9.27
C TRP A 303 -10.64 -23.04 9.19
N GLN A 304 -10.09 -22.52 10.29
CA GLN A 304 -9.40 -21.23 10.29
C GLN A 304 -8.04 -21.27 9.57
N ARG A 305 -7.47 -22.47 9.35
CA ARG A 305 -6.21 -22.69 8.62
C ARG A 305 -6.23 -22.17 7.17
N ILE A 306 -5.04 -22.02 6.60
CA ILE A 306 -4.79 -21.59 5.21
C ILE A 306 -3.94 -22.69 4.55
N ALA A 307 -4.32 -23.10 3.33
CA ALA A 307 -3.64 -24.11 2.54
C ALA A 307 -2.21 -23.68 2.12
N PRO A 308 -1.31 -24.61 1.76
CA PRO A 308 0.06 -24.31 1.35
C PRO A 308 0.12 -23.67 -0.06
N LEU A 309 -0.23 -22.39 -0.15
CA LEU A 309 -0.33 -21.65 -1.40
C LEU A 309 1.04 -21.46 -2.07
N ARG A 310 1.12 -21.62 -3.39
CA ARG A 310 2.30 -21.24 -4.16
C ARG A 310 2.28 -19.76 -4.52
N VAL A 311 3.20 -19.00 -3.95
CA VAL A 311 3.41 -17.59 -4.26
C VAL A 311 4.62 -17.45 -5.18
N LEU A 312 4.42 -16.82 -6.34
CA LEU A 312 5.47 -16.48 -7.28
C LEU A 312 5.67 -14.97 -7.29
N SER A 313 6.93 -14.53 -7.21
CA SER A 313 7.33 -13.15 -7.53
C SER A 313 8.29 -13.16 -8.69
N PHE A 314 8.17 -12.18 -9.58
CA PHE A 314 9.03 -12.06 -10.76
C PHE A 314 9.31 -10.59 -11.10
N ASP A 315 10.36 -10.37 -11.89
CA ASP A 315 10.85 -9.08 -12.36
C ASP A 315 11.50 -9.28 -13.75
N ILE A 316 11.55 -8.23 -14.59
CA ILE A 316 12.08 -8.30 -15.97
C ILE A 316 13.07 -7.17 -16.26
N GLU A 317 14.06 -7.47 -17.10
CA GLU A 317 14.98 -6.47 -17.63
C GLU A 317 14.82 -6.27 -19.13
N CYS A 318 14.91 -5.01 -19.58
CA CYS A 318 14.77 -4.62 -20.97
C CYS A 318 15.97 -3.76 -21.44
N ALA A 319 16.56 -4.08 -22.59
CA ALA A 319 17.68 -3.32 -23.15
C ALA A 319 17.20 -2.08 -23.93
N GLY A 320 17.00 -0.97 -23.22
CA GLY A 320 16.52 0.30 -23.80
C GLY A 320 17.58 1.10 -24.58
N ARG A 321 17.10 1.95 -25.49
CA ARG A 321 17.91 2.99 -26.18
C ARG A 321 18.33 4.11 -25.22
N LYS A 322 19.51 4.70 -25.44
CA LYS A 322 20.03 5.77 -24.55
C LYS A 322 19.14 7.01 -24.58
N GLY A 323 18.67 7.42 -23.41
CA GLY A 323 17.78 8.58 -23.23
C GLY A 323 16.30 8.34 -23.58
N ILE A 324 15.89 7.09 -23.82
CA ILE A 324 14.50 6.71 -24.12
C ILE A 324 14.09 5.63 -23.12
N PHE A 325 12.87 5.71 -22.58
CA PHE A 325 12.31 4.63 -21.74
C PHE A 325 11.87 3.43 -22.60
N PRO A 326 12.02 2.18 -22.15
CA PRO A 326 11.75 1.01 -22.99
C PRO A 326 10.35 0.99 -23.63
N GLU A 327 10.30 0.79 -24.94
CA GLU A 327 9.09 0.63 -25.77
C GLU A 327 9.01 -0.83 -26.27
N PRO A 328 7.92 -1.59 -25.99
CA PRO A 328 7.87 -3.02 -26.29
C PRO A 328 7.96 -3.34 -27.79
N GLU A 329 7.59 -2.40 -28.68
CA GLU A 329 7.70 -2.55 -30.13
C GLU A 329 9.16 -2.52 -30.64
N ARG A 330 10.11 -2.10 -29.81
CA ARG A 330 11.50 -1.85 -30.20
C ARG A 330 12.49 -2.54 -29.28
N ASP A 331 12.44 -2.23 -27.99
CA ASP A 331 13.46 -2.65 -27.03
C ASP A 331 13.15 -4.09 -26.55
N PRO A 332 14.14 -5.01 -26.52
CA PRO A 332 13.93 -6.41 -26.17
C PRO A 332 13.91 -6.65 -24.66
N VAL A 333 13.14 -7.66 -24.24
CA VAL A 333 13.28 -8.29 -22.92
C VAL A 333 14.53 -9.17 -22.95
N ILE A 334 15.43 -8.97 -21.99
CA ILE A 334 16.75 -9.61 -21.94
C ILE A 334 16.95 -10.53 -20.75
N GLN A 335 16.21 -10.33 -19.65
CA GLN A 335 16.21 -11.24 -18.51
C GLN A 335 14.83 -11.30 -17.88
N ILE A 336 14.46 -12.46 -17.33
CA ILE A 336 13.28 -12.65 -16.50
C ILE A 336 13.71 -13.46 -15.28
N CYS A 337 13.63 -12.86 -14.10
CA CYS A 337 13.95 -13.52 -12.83
C CYS A 337 12.68 -13.89 -12.08
N SER A 338 12.68 -15.02 -11.39
CA SER A 338 11.48 -15.59 -10.75
C SER A 338 11.85 -16.33 -9.46
N LEU A 339 11.13 -16.03 -8.38
CA LEU A 339 11.25 -16.69 -7.08
C LEU A 339 9.92 -17.28 -6.64
N GLY A 340 9.95 -18.56 -6.25
CA GLY A 340 8.79 -19.31 -5.79
C GLY A 340 8.89 -19.69 -4.31
N LEU A 341 7.81 -19.46 -3.57
CA LEU A 341 7.64 -19.73 -2.15
C LEU A 341 6.39 -20.60 -1.94
N ARG A 342 6.44 -21.56 -1.00
CA ARG A 342 5.22 -22.16 -0.44
C ARG A 342 4.86 -21.41 0.83
N TRP A 343 3.63 -20.93 0.91
CA TRP A 343 3.21 -20.07 2.00
C TRP A 343 3.23 -20.83 3.34
N GLY A 344 4.11 -20.40 4.25
CA GLY A 344 4.38 -21.07 5.53
C GLY A 344 5.85 -21.49 5.70
N GLU A 345 6.56 -21.74 4.60
CA GLU A 345 8.02 -21.93 4.60
C GLU A 345 8.75 -20.58 4.81
N GLN A 346 9.95 -20.60 5.40
CA GLN A 346 10.75 -19.39 5.62
C GLN A 346 11.60 -18.97 4.42
N GLU A 347 11.88 -19.90 3.51
CA GLU A 347 12.76 -19.67 2.36
C GLU A 347 12.07 -20.04 1.04
N PRO A 348 12.37 -19.34 -0.07
CA PRO A 348 11.86 -19.70 -1.38
C PRO A 348 12.52 -20.98 -1.89
N PHE A 349 11.72 -22.04 -2.10
CA PHE A 349 12.16 -23.32 -2.68
C PHE A 349 12.67 -23.20 -4.13
N LEU A 350 12.43 -22.06 -4.78
CA LEU A 350 12.77 -21.81 -6.18
C LEU A 350 13.39 -20.43 -6.38
N ARG A 351 14.54 -20.41 -7.08
CA ARG A 351 15.16 -19.22 -7.68
C ARG A 351 15.58 -19.54 -9.12
N LEU A 352 15.00 -18.85 -10.09
CA LEU A 352 15.21 -19.06 -11.53
C LEU A 352 15.57 -17.73 -12.20
N ALA A 353 16.63 -17.71 -13.00
CA ALA A 353 16.99 -16.60 -13.88
C ALA A 353 17.04 -17.10 -15.32
N LEU A 354 16.15 -16.60 -16.16
CA LEU A 354 16.14 -16.86 -17.60
C LEU A 354 16.81 -15.66 -18.29
N THR A 355 17.87 -15.89 -19.06
CA THR A 355 18.65 -14.82 -19.70
C THR A 355 18.65 -14.97 -21.22
N LEU A 356 18.65 -13.83 -21.92
CA LEU A 356 19.09 -13.75 -23.31
C LEU A 356 20.62 -13.67 -23.31
N ARG A 357 21.27 -14.48 -24.16
CA ARG A 357 22.74 -14.71 -24.23
C ARG A 357 23.32 -15.51 -23.04
N PRO A 358 24.48 -16.16 -23.19
CA PRO A 358 25.10 -16.97 -22.14
C PRO A 358 25.47 -16.14 -20.91
N CYS A 359 25.15 -16.66 -19.73
CA CYS A 359 25.35 -16.01 -18.44
C CYS A 359 26.15 -16.93 -17.50
N ALA A 360 27.03 -16.36 -16.68
CA ALA A 360 27.84 -17.14 -15.76
C ALA A 360 27.00 -17.65 -14.55
N PRO A 361 27.31 -18.83 -13.97
CA PRO A 361 26.50 -19.46 -12.92
C PRO A 361 26.30 -18.59 -11.66
N ILE A 362 25.13 -18.74 -11.02
CA ILE A 362 24.77 -18.05 -9.78
C ILE A 362 24.49 -19.10 -8.69
N LEU A 363 25.26 -19.07 -7.61
CA LEU A 363 25.08 -20.00 -6.49
C LEU A 363 23.66 -19.89 -5.91
N GLY A 364 22.98 -21.03 -5.77
CA GLY A 364 21.61 -21.11 -5.26
C GLY A 364 20.50 -20.65 -6.22
N ALA A 365 20.79 -20.42 -7.52
CA ALA A 365 19.77 -20.12 -8.52
C ALA A 365 20.02 -20.89 -9.84
N LYS A 366 18.96 -21.43 -10.45
CA LYS A 366 19.07 -22.06 -11.77
C LYS A 366 19.13 -20.95 -12.83
N VAL A 367 20.21 -20.92 -13.61
CA VAL A 367 20.38 -20.00 -14.75
C VAL A 367 20.13 -20.78 -16.04
N GLN A 368 19.31 -20.24 -16.94
CA GLN A 368 19.09 -20.81 -18.28
C GLN A 368 19.25 -19.68 -19.31
N SER A 369 20.01 -19.93 -20.37
CA SER A 369 20.36 -18.92 -21.38
C SER A 369 19.83 -19.30 -22.76
N TYR A 370 19.28 -18.34 -23.49
CA TYR A 370 18.72 -18.50 -24.83
C TYR A 370 19.34 -17.50 -25.81
N GLU A 371 19.49 -17.88 -27.08
CA GLU A 371 19.99 -16.96 -28.11
C GLU A 371 18.89 -16.07 -28.72
N LYS A 372 17.61 -16.43 -28.57
CA LYS A 372 16.45 -15.70 -29.10
C LYS A 372 15.45 -15.34 -28.01
N GLU A 373 14.77 -14.22 -28.20
CA GLU A 373 13.78 -13.69 -27.27
C GLU A 373 12.47 -14.50 -27.31
N GLU A 374 12.14 -15.07 -28.47
CA GLU A 374 11.00 -15.97 -28.67
C GLU A 374 11.11 -17.24 -27.81
N ASP A 375 12.33 -17.77 -27.65
CA ASP A 375 12.61 -18.96 -26.83
C ASP A 375 12.55 -18.62 -25.34
N LEU A 376 13.12 -17.47 -24.95
CA LEU A 376 13.04 -16.92 -23.59
C LEU A 376 11.58 -16.74 -23.10
N LEU A 377 10.73 -16.13 -23.95
CA LEU A 377 9.31 -15.92 -23.66
C LEU A 377 8.54 -17.24 -23.58
N GLN A 378 8.80 -18.18 -24.51
CA GLN A 378 8.17 -19.50 -24.50
C GLN A 378 8.57 -20.32 -23.27
N ALA A 379 9.84 -20.31 -22.89
CA ALA A 379 10.35 -20.95 -21.68
C ALA A 379 9.65 -20.40 -20.42
N TRP A 380 9.55 -19.07 -20.26
CA TRP A 380 8.86 -18.48 -19.11
C TRP A 380 7.37 -18.84 -19.07
N SER A 381 6.64 -18.73 -20.18
CA SER A 381 5.21 -19.12 -20.22
C SER A 381 4.99 -20.62 -19.93
N THR A 382 5.94 -21.47 -20.31
CA THR A 382 5.92 -22.92 -20.02
C THR A 382 6.25 -23.19 -18.55
N PHE A 383 7.23 -22.48 -17.98
CA PHE A 383 7.55 -22.50 -16.56
C PHE A 383 6.34 -22.12 -15.69
N ILE A 384 5.65 -21.02 -15.99
CA ILE A 384 4.44 -20.58 -15.27
C ILE A 384 3.36 -21.68 -15.27
N ARG A 385 3.19 -22.38 -16.41
CA ARG A 385 2.22 -23.48 -16.54
C ARG A 385 2.62 -24.73 -15.75
N ILE A 386 3.91 -25.06 -15.68
CA ILE A 386 4.43 -26.23 -14.95
C ILE A 386 4.44 -26.00 -13.42
N MET A 387 4.88 -24.81 -12.97
CA MET A 387 4.96 -24.45 -11.56
C MET A 387 3.58 -24.22 -10.93
N ASP A 388 2.63 -23.77 -11.76
CA ASP A 388 1.22 -23.51 -11.43
C ASP A 388 1.02 -22.66 -10.16
N PRO A 389 1.46 -21.39 -10.14
CA PRO A 389 1.34 -20.51 -8.98
C PRO A 389 -0.11 -20.12 -8.69
N ASP A 390 -0.45 -20.05 -7.40
CA ASP A 390 -1.77 -19.60 -6.92
C ASP A 390 -1.85 -18.07 -6.84
N VAL A 391 -0.77 -17.46 -6.37
CA VAL A 391 -0.61 -16.00 -6.23
C VAL A 391 0.59 -15.54 -7.03
N ILE A 392 0.39 -14.52 -7.86
CA ILE A 392 1.47 -13.83 -8.58
C ILE A 392 1.63 -12.43 -7.97
N THR A 393 2.82 -12.15 -7.45
CA THR A 393 3.21 -10.86 -6.88
C THR A 393 4.47 -10.31 -7.59
N GLY A 394 4.94 -9.16 -7.13
CA GLY A 394 5.96 -8.34 -7.78
C GLY A 394 5.70 -6.87 -7.48
N TYR A 395 6.43 -5.97 -8.16
CA TYR A 395 6.30 -4.53 -7.96
C TYR A 395 6.01 -3.81 -9.28
N ASN A 396 4.80 -3.26 -9.45
CA ASN A 396 4.34 -2.61 -10.70
C ASN A 396 4.05 -3.56 -11.88
N ILE A 397 4.02 -4.87 -11.64
CA ILE A 397 3.72 -5.94 -12.61
C ILE A 397 2.43 -5.73 -13.42
N GLN A 398 1.45 -5.00 -12.87
CA GLN A 398 0.19 -4.73 -13.55
C GLN A 398 0.31 -3.66 -14.63
N ASN A 399 1.15 -2.63 -14.44
CA ASN A 399 1.25 -1.50 -15.37
C ASN A 399 2.45 -1.60 -16.30
N PHE A 400 3.53 -2.27 -15.89
CA PHE A 400 4.74 -2.45 -16.65
C PHE A 400 4.89 -3.90 -17.14
N ASP A 401 5.27 -4.84 -16.28
CA ASP A 401 5.84 -6.14 -16.68
C ASP A 401 4.91 -7.00 -17.52
N LEU A 402 3.71 -7.31 -17.02
CA LEU A 402 2.76 -8.17 -17.74
C LEU A 402 2.27 -7.52 -19.05
N PRO A 403 1.90 -6.22 -19.10
CA PRO A 403 1.64 -5.54 -20.37
C PRO A 403 2.82 -5.55 -21.34
N TYR A 404 4.05 -5.33 -20.85
CA TYR A 404 5.25 -5.28 -21.69
C TYR A 404 5.51 -6.64 -22.34
N LEU A 405 5.52 -7.72 -21.55
CA LEU A 405 5.66 -9.09 -22.02
C LEU A 405 4.59 -9.48 -23.06
N ILE A 406 3.32 -9.15 -22.79
CA ILE A 406 2.20 -9.47 -23.71
C ILE A 406 2.27 -8.67 -25.01
N SER A 407 2.67 -7.39 -24.98
CA SER A 407 2.88 -6.60 -26.19
C SER A 407 4.10 -7.09 -26.97
N ARG A 408 5.20 -7.38 -26.29
CA ARG A 408 6.44 -7.86 -26.91
C ARG A 408 6.25 -9.19 -27.62
N ALA A 409 5.58 -10.14 -26.96
CA ALA A 409 5.21 -11.42 -27.58
C ALA A 409 4.30 -11.25 -28.82
N GLN A 410 3.45 -10.22 -28.87
CA GLN A 410 2.65 -9.90 -30.06
C GLN A 410 3.52 -9.33 -31.19
N THR A 411 4.45 -8.42 -30.89
CA THR A 411 5.40 -7.87 -31.86
C THR A 411 6.26 -8.97 -32.50
N LEU A 412 6.75 -9.92 -31.69
CA LEU A 412 7.53 -11.08 -32.12
C LEU A 412 6.68 -12.24 -32.67
N LYS A 413 5.34 -12.11 -32.66
CA LYS A 413 4.37 -13.12 -33.15
C LYS A 413 4.43 -14.47 -32.43
N VAL A 414 4.84 -14.49 -31.15
CA VAL A 414 4.87 -15.68 -30.30
C VAL A 414 3.44 -16.04 -29.85
N GLN A 415 2.75 -16.84 -30.68
CA GLN A 415 1.31 -17.09 -30.53
C GLN A 415 0.92 -17.83 -29.24
N THR A 416 1.83 -18.64 -28.68
CA THR A 416 1.62 -19.51 -27.51
C THR A 416 1.85 -18.81 -26.17
N PHE A 417 2.49 -17.63 -26.15
CA PHE A 417 2.81 -16.91 -24.92
C PHE A 417 1.59 -16.47 -24.07
N PRO A 418 0.52 -15.89 -24.64
CA PRO A 418 -0.52 -15.23 -23.83
C PRO A 418 -1.55 -16.19 -23.23
N PHE A 419 -1.20 -17.45 -22.98
CA PHE A 419 -2.05 -18.46 -22.33
C PHE A 419 -1.56 -18.73 -20.89
N LEU A 420 -1.62 -17.69 -20.05
CA LEU A 420 -1.00 -17.67 -18.71
C LEU A 420 -1.95 -18.07 -17.55
N GLY A 421 -3.25 -18.15 -17.81
CA GLY A 421 -4.26 -18.61 -16.85
C GLY A 421 -4.29 -20.14 -16.67
N ARG A 422 -5.21 -20.65 -15.85
CA ARG A 422 -5.43 -22.10 -15.64
C ARG A 422 -6.36 -22.77 -16.66
N VAL A 423 -7.01 -21.99 -17.54
CA VAL A 423 -7.95 -22.48 -18.57
C VAL A 423 -7.20 -22.63 -19.90
N ALA A 424 -7.11 -23.86 -20.42
CA ALA A 424 -6.11 -24.22 -21.43
C ALA A 424 -6.24 -23.49 -22.78
N GLY A 425 -7.45 -23.03 -23.14
CA GLY A 425 -7.73 -22.30 -24.39
C GLY A 425 -7.99 -20.80 -24.23
N LEU A 426 -7.85 -20.23 -23.03
CA LEU A 426 -8.23 -18.83 -22.77
C LEU A 426 -7.03 -17.88 -22.81
N ARG A 427 -7.04 -16.96 -23.78
CA ARG A 427 -6.00 -15.94 -23.94
C ARG A 427 -6.13 -14.81 -22.90
N SER A 428 -5.00 -14.48 -22.27
CA SER A 428 -4.82 -13.29 -21.43
C SER A 428 -4.82 -12.02 -22.28
N ASN A 429 -5.68 -11.07 -21.92
CA ASN A 429 -5.80 -9.77 -22.59
C ASN A 429 -5.52 -8.63 -21.60
N ILE A 430 -4.92 -7.55 -22.11
CA ILE A 430 -4.71 -6.30 -21.37
C ILE A 430 -6.00 -5.47 -21.47
N ARG A 431 -6.44 -4.91 -20.33
CA ARG A 431 -7.58 -4.00 -20.27
C ARG A 431 -7.29 -2.83 -19.33
N ASP A 432 -7.56 -1.61 -19.78
CA ASP A 432 -7.50 -0.43 -18.93
C ASP A 432 -8.67 -0.38 -17.94
N SER A 433 -8.35 -0.01 -16.70
CA SER A 433 -9.29 0.15 -15.59
C SER A 433 -8.99 1.46 -14.86
N SER A 434 -10.01 2.20 -14.44
CA SER A 434 -9.83 3.40 -13.63
C SER A 434 -10.59 3.27 -12.31
N PHE A 435 -9.89 3.58 -11.22
CA PHE A 435 -10.45 3.60 -9.87
C PHE A 435 -10.37 5.01 -9.30
N GLN A 436 -11.50 5.55 -8.84
CA GLN A 436 -11.56 6.87 -8.23
C GLN A 436 -12.29 6.85 -6.89
N SER A 437 -11.68 7.48 -5.88
CA SER A 437 -12.29 7.71 -4.58
C SER A 437 -11.69 8.94 -3.91
N LYS A 438 -12.49 9.68 -3.13
CA LYS A 438 -12.00 10.83 -2.34
C LYS A 438 -10.93 10.43 -1.31
N GLN A 439 -10.88 9.15 -0.90
CA GLN A 439 -9.96 8.65 0.12
C GLN A 439 -8.57 8.30 -0.44
N THR A 440 -8.51 7.82 -1.67
CA THR A 440 -7.29 7.26 -2.30
C THR A 440 -6.84 8.03 -3.54
N GLY A 441 -7.62 8.98 -4.04
CA GLY A 441 -7.40 9.64 -5.34
C GLY A 441 -8.02 8.88 -6.51
N ARG A 442 -7.74 9.37 -7.73
CA ARG A 442 -7.93 8.63 -8.98
C ARG A 442 -6.61 7.95 -9.36
N ARG A 443 -6.68 6.69 -9.79
CA ARG A 443 -5.60 5.97 -10.48
C ARG A 443 -6.18 5.25 -11.67
N ASP A 444 -5.42 5.25 -12.75
CA ASP A 444 -5.69 4.46 -13.94
C ASP A 444 -4.64 3.33 -13.95
N THR A 445 -5.07 2.09 -14.17
CA THR A 445 -4.30 0.85 -13.96
C THR A 445 -4.63 -0.15 -15.05
N LYS A 446 -3.64 -0.86 -15.57
CA LYS A 446 -3.85 -1.96 -16.52
C LYS A 446 -4.15 -3.26 -15.77
N VAL A 447 -5.07 -4.06 -16.29
CA VAL A 447 -5.42 -5.38 -15.75
C VAL A 447 -5.19 -6.43 -16.83
N VAL A 448 -4.48 -7.51 -16.48
CA VAL A 448 -4.25 -8.66 -17.35
C VAL A 448 -5.09 -9.83 -16.86
N SER A 449 -5.92 -10.42 -17.73
CA SER A 449 -6.81 -11.51 -17.34
C SER A 449 -6.06 -12.84 -17.17
N MET A 450 -5.97 -13.35 -15.94
CA MET A 450 -5.35 -14.64 -15.59
C MET A 450 -6.31 -15.49 -14.74
N VAL A 451 -7.34 -16.06 -15.38
CA VAL A 451 -8.37 -16.85 -14.68
C VAL A 451 -7.74 -18.03 -13.94
N GLY A 452 -8.05 -18.14 -12.64
CA GLY A 452 -7.54 -19.15 -11.71
C GLY A 452 -6.29 -18.75 -10.94
N ARG A 453 -5.77 -17.52 -11.10
CA ARG A 453 -4.55 -17.02 -10.44
C ARG A 453 -4.76 -15.62 -9.86
N VAL A 454 -4.46 -15.43 -8.57
CA VAL A 454 -4.65 -14.13 -7.91
C VAL A 454 -3.43 -13.24 -8.10
N GLN A 455 -3.61 -12.05 -8.67
CA GLN A 455 -2.54 -11.04 -8.76
C GLN A 455 -2.52 -10.14 -7.52
N MET A 456 -1.36 -10.00 -6.88
CA MET A 456 -1.13 -9.13 -5.73
C MET A 456 0.09 -8.21 -5.98
N ASP A 457 -0.10 -7.17 -6.78
CA ASP A 457 0.93 -6.15 -7.04
C ASP A 457 1.19 -5.32 -5.77
N MET A 458 2.41 -5.40 -5.23
CA MET A 458 2.78 -4.74 -3.98
C MET A 458 2.78 -3.21 -4.08
N LEU A 459 2.96 -2.63 -5.27
CA LEU A 459 2.82 -1.18 -5.45
C LEU A 459 1.36 -0.74 -5.19
N GLN A 460 0.38 -1.50 -5.69
CA GLN A 460 -1.04 -1.20 -5.49
C GLN A 460 -1.48 -1.40 -4.03
N VAL A 461 -0.93 -2.42 -3.35
CA VAL A 461 -1.15 -2.60 -1.89
C VAL A 461 -0.63 -1.39 -1.12
N LEU A 462 0.62 -0.99 -1.37
CA LEU A 462 1.27 0.11 -0.64
C LEU A 462 0.61 1.47 -0.91
N LEU A 463 0.20 1.75 -2.15
CA LEU A 463 -0.51 2.99 -2.53
C LEU A 463 -1.90 3.12 -1.87
N ARG A 464 -2.52 2.02 -1.45
CA ARG A 464 -3.86 1.99 -0.84
C ARG A 464 -3.81 2.07 0.68
N GLU A 465 -2.90 1.33 1.31
CA GLU A 465 -2.78 1.26 2.77
C GLU A 465 -1.85 2.34 3.37
N TYR A 466 -0.71 2.61 2.74
CA TYR A 466 0.33 3.49 3.29
C TYR A 466 0.36 4.87 2.64
N LYS A 467 0.85 5.88 3.38
CA LYS A 467 0.90 7.29 2.96
C LYS A 467 2.32 7.84 3.01
N LEU A 468 3.16 7.35 2.10
CA LEU A 468 4.61 7.59 2.03
C LEU A 468 4.96 8.85 1.21
N ARG A 469 6.23 9.27 1.29
CA ARG A 469 6.79 10.38 0.48
C ARG A 469 7.16 9.93 -0.93
N SER A 470 7.74 8.73 -1.04
CA SER A 470 8.11 8.05 -2.29
C SER A 470 7.55 6.62 -2.26
N TYR A 471 7.30 6.06 -3.43
CA TYR A 471 6.78 4.70 -3.66
C TYR A 471 7.64 3.95 -4.68
N THR A 472 8.95 4.25 -4.75
CA THR A 472 9.92 3.41 -5.45
C THR A 472 10.20 2.15 -4.62
N LEU A 473 10.55 1.04 -5.28
CA LEU A 473 10.91 -0.21 -4.59
C LEU A 473 12.05 0.01 -3.58
N ASN A 474 13.02 0.86 -3.91
CA ASN A 474 14.11 1.22 -2.99
C ASN A 474 13.61 2.01 -1.75
N ALA A 475 12.75 3.02 -1.92
CA ALA A 475 12.25 3.80 -0.79
C ALA A 475 11.41 2.95 0.18
N VAL A 476 10.57 2.05 -0.33
CA VAL A 476 9.73 1.19 0.51
C VAL A 476 10.54 0.05 1.16
N SER A 477 11.53 -0.51 0.45
CA SER A 477 12.47 -1.48 1.01
C SER A 477 13.29 -0.87 2.15
N PHE A 478 13.80 0.36 1.97
CA PHE A 478 14.52 1.04 3.04
C PHE A 478 13.60 1.37 4.23
N HIS A 479 12.36 1.81 3.97
CA HIS A 479 11.42 2.16 5.04
C HIS A 479 10.93 0.97 5.87
N PHE A 480 10.64 -0.17 5.24
CA PHE A 480 10.06 -1.34 5.91
C PHE A 480 11.08 -2.43 6.23
N LEU A 481 12.05 -2.69 5.35
CA LEU A 481 13.05 -3.73 5.54
C LEU A 481 14.31 -3.22 6.26
N GLY A 482 14.68 -1.96 6.00
CA GLY A 482 15.98 -1.38 6.39
C GLY A 482 17.07 -1.54 5.31
N GLU A 483 16.74 -2.12 4.17
CA GLU A 483 17.67 -2.42 3.08
C GLU A 483 17.59 -1.37 1.97
N GLN A 484 18.75 -0.94 1.47
CA GLN A 484 18.85 -0.16 0.23
C GLN A 484 19.28 -1.10 -0.90
N LYS A 485 18.76 -0.88 -2.11
CA LYS A 485 19.27 -1.56 -3.31
C LYS A 485 20.23 -0.65 -4.08
N GLU A 486 21.15 -1.26 -4.83
CA GLU A 486 21.73 -0.58 -5.99
C GLU A 486 20.59 -0.21 -6.95
N ASP A 487 20.67 0.94 -7.61
CA ASP A 487 19.61 1.43 -8.51
C ASP A 487 20.28 1.76 -9.85
N VAL A 488 20.32 0.76 -10.73
CA VAL A 488 21.06 0.79 -11.99
C VAL A 488 20.26 1.57 -13.03
N GLN A 489 20.88 2.58 -13.65
CA GLN A 489 20.19 3.38 -14.67
C GLN A 489 19.94 2.53 -15.93
N HIS A 490 18.71 2.55 -16.46
CA HIS A 490 18.29 1.83 -17.66
C HIS A 490 19.22 1.97 -18.89
N SER A 491 19.90 3.10 -19.06
CA SER A 491 20.87 3.30 -20.15
C SER A 491 22.17 2.49 -20.02
N ILE A 492 22.48 1.98 -18.82
CA ILE A 492 23.67 1.19 -18.50
C ILE A 492 23.37 -0.31 -18.59
N ILE A 493 22.11 -0.71 -18.38
CA ILE A 493 21.64 -2.10 -18.52
C ILE A 493 21.96 -2.65 -19.92
N THR A 494 21.74 -1.85 -20.96
CA THR A 494 22.11 -2.17 -22.34
C THR A 494 23.61 -2.34 -22.53
N ASP A 495 24.45 -1.54 -21.86
CA ASP A 495 25.91 -1.67 -21.96
C ASP A 495 26.40 -2.91 -21.18
N LEU A 496 25.78 -3.25 -20.03
CA LEU A 496 26.08 -4.48 -19.26
C LEU A 496 25.66 -5.76 -19.99
N GLN A 497 24.50 -5.76 -20.65
CA GLN A 497 24.01 -6.91 -21.42
C GLN A 497 24.92 -7.23 -22.62
N ASN A 498 25.40 -6.18 -23.31
CA ASN A 498 26.32 -6.28 -24.44
C ASN A 498 27.79 -6.53 -24.04
N GLY A 499 28.08 -6.58 -22.73
CA GLY A 499 29.37 -6.97 -22.18
C GLY A 499 29.60 -8.48 -22.19
N ASN A 500 30.25 -8.99 -21.15
CA ASN A 500 30.56 -10.40 -20.98
C ASN A 500 29.47 -11.15 -20.18
N ASP A 501 29.70 -12.43 -19.96
CA ASP A 501 28.88 -13.31 -19.14
C ASP A 501 28.83 -12.88 -17.66
N GLN A 502 29.91 -12.31 -17.13
CA GLN A 502 29.97 -11.78 -15.76
C GLN A 502 29.17 -10.47 -15.58
N THR A 503 29.16 -9.56 -16.55
CA THR A 503 28.28 -8.37 -16.50
C THR A 503 26.81 -8.76 -16.60
N ARG A 504 26.48 -9.79 -17.40
CA ARG A 504 25.13 -10.40 -17.42
C ARG A 504 24.78 -11.11 -16.12
N ARG A 505 25.73 -11.75 -15.45
CA ARG A 505 25.57 -12.35 -14.12
C ARG A 505 25.29 -11.29 -13.05
N ARG A 506 26.00 -10.16 -13.04
CA ARG A 506 25.70 -9.02 -12.14
C ARG A 506 24.27 -8.51 -12.37
N LEU A 507 23.84 -8.37 -13.63
CA LEU A 507 22.48 -7.96 -13.96
C LEU A 507 21.43 -8.98 -13.49
N ALA A 508 21.70 -10.29 -13.62
CA ALA A 508 20.79 -11.34 -13.16
C ALA A 508 20.70 -11.41 -11.63
N VAL A 509 21.80 -11.16 -10.90
CA VAL A 509 21.76 -11.02 -9.43
C VAL A 509 20.96 -9.77 -9.01
N TYR A 510 21.07 -8.67 -9.75
CA TYR A 510 20.27 -7.47 -9.53
C TYR A 510 18.76 -7.73 -9.73
N CYS A 511 18.36 -8.32 -10.86
CA CYS A 511 16.96 -8.65 -11.16
C CYS A 511 16.40 -9.74 -10.19
N LEU A 512 17.20 -10.72 -9.77
CA LEU A 512 16.83 -11.67 -8.71
C LEU A 512 16.57 -10.96 -7.36
N LYS A 513 17.35 -9.92 -7.02
CA LYS A 513 17.12 -9.13 -5.79
C LYS A 513 15.84 -8.32 -5.88
N ASP A 514 15.56 -7.69 -7.02
CA ASP A 514 14.32 -6.95 -7.26
C ASP A 514 13.09 -7.87 -7.27
N ALA A 515 13.17 -9.07 -7.86
CA ALA A 515 12.13 -10.09 -7.77
C ALA A 515 11.90 -10.61 -6.34
N TYR A 516 12.92 -10.60 -5.47
CA TYR A 516 12.81 -11.11 -4.09
C TYR A 516 12.24 -10.09 -3.08
N LEU A 517 12.54 -8.80 -3.24
CA LEU A 517 12.09 -7.75 -2.31
C LEU A 517 10.55 -7.70 -2.11
N PRO A 518 9.70 -7.88 -3.14
CA PRO A 518 8.25 -7.96 -3.00
C PRO A 518 7.76 -9.10 -2.10
N LEU A 519 8.38 -10.30 -2.15
CA LEU A 519 8.03 -11.42 -1.25
C LEU A 519 8.26 -11.03 0.21
N ARG A 520 9.45 -10.50 0.53
CA ARG A 520 9.78 -10.09 1.90
C ARG A 520 8.92 -8.93 2.40
N LEU A 521 8.47 -8.04 1.51
CA LEU A 521 7.48 -6.99 1.84
C LEU A 521 6.08 -7.58 2.07
N LEU A 522 5.65 -8.57 1.27
CA LEU A 522 4.37 -9.27 1.41
C LEU A 522 4.28 -9.97 2.79
N GLU A 523 5.35 -10.67 3.18
CA GLU A 523 5.48 -11.40 4.44
C GLU A 523 5.59 -10.45 5.65
N ARG A 524 6.56 -9.54 5.65
CA ARG A 524 6.83 -8.65 6.80
C ARG A 524 5.68 -7.68 7.10
N LEU A 525 4.87 -7.34 6.08
CA LEU A 525 3.65 -6.53 6.25
C LEU A 525 2.38 -7.38 6.42
N MET A 526 2.52 -8.72 6.50
CA MET A 526 1.43 -9.69 6.68
C MET A 526 0.28 -9.55 5.67
N VAL A 527 0.59 -9.13 4.44
CA VAL A 527 -0.41 -8.67 3.45
C VAL A 527 -1.41 -9.77 3.12
N LEU A 528 -0.92 -10.98 2.83
CA LEU A 528 -1.77 -12.10 2.43
C LEU A 528 -2.69 -12.54 3.60
N VAL A 529 -2.16 -12.61 4.82
CA VAL A 529 -2.95 -12.94 6.03
C VAL A 529 -4.07 -11.93 6.25
N ASN A 530 -3.74 -10.64 6.22
CA ASN A 530 -4.70 -9.55 6.41
C ASN A 530 -5.76 -9.52 5.29
N ALA A 531 -5.39 -9.89 4.05
CA ALA A 531 -6.30 -10.00 2.93
C ALA A 531 -7.25 -11.21 3.05
N VAL A 532 -6.73 -12.39 3.43
CA VAL A 532 -7.54 -13.60 3.70
C VAL A 532 -8.56 -13.34 4.82
N GLU A 533 -8.14 -12.75 5.93
CA GLU A 533 -9.03 -12.40 7.04
C GLU A 533 -10.12 -11.41 6.60
N MET A 534 -9.76 -10.35 5.89
CA MET A 534 -10.72 -9.37 5.36
C MET A 534 -11.71 -10.00 4.37
N ALA A 535 -11.27 -10.95 3.53
CA ALA A 535 -12.11 -11.67 2.58
C ALA A 535 -13.12 -12.59 3.29
N ARG A 536 -12.69 -13.28 4.35
CA ARG A 536 -13.55 -14.10 5.21
C ARG A 536 -14.58 -13.26 5.96
N VAL A 537 -14.16 -12.21 6.70
CA VAL A 537 -15.06 -11.38 7.53
C VAL A 537 -16.05 -10.54 6.71
N THR A 538 -15.69 -10.13 5.49
CA THR A 538 -16.59 -9.36 4.62
C THR A 538 -17.31 -10.19 3.56
N GLY A 539 -16.97 -11.48 3.43
CA GLY A 539 -17.63 -12.42 2.52
C GLY A 539 -17.53 -12.01 1.05
N VAL A 540 -16.39 -11.48 0.61
CA VAL A 540 -16.10 -11.10 -0.79
C VAL A 540 -14.87 -11.85 -1.34
N PRO A 541 -14.74 -12.02 -2.67
CA PRO A 541 -13.56 -12.63 -3.28
C PRO A 541 -12.26 -11.88 -2.95
N LEU A 542 -11.12 -12.59 -2.93
CA LEU A 542 -9.81 -12.01 -2.61
C LEU A 542 -9.41 -10.90 -3.60
N SER A 543 -9.68 -11.10 -4.90
CA SER A 543 -9.42 -10.13 -5.97
C SER A 543 -10.22 -8.81 -5.83
N TYR A 544 -11.38 -8.84 -5.15
CA TYR A 544 -12.18 -7.64 -4.90
C TYR A 544 -11.52 -6.72 -3.86
N LEU A 545 -10.67 -7.25 -2.98
CA LEU A 545 -9.95 -6.45 -1.99
C LEU A 545 -8.92 -5.51 -2.61
N LEU A 546 -8.44 -5.79 -3.81
CA LEU A 546 -7.51 -4.93 -4.58
C LEU A 546 -8.25 -4.06 -5.59
N SER A 547 -9.17 -4.64 -6.36
CA SER A 547 -9.86 -3.99 -7.50
C SER A 547 -11.09 -3.13 -7.13
N ARG A 548 -11.70 -3.32 -5.97
CA ARG A 548 -12.93 -2.61 -5.55
C ARG A 548 -12.70 -1.74 -4.31
N GLY A 549 -13.66 -0.86 -4.05
CA GLY A 549 -13.73 -0.01 -2.84
C GLY A 549 -14.58 -0.63 -1.72
N GLN A 550 -14.72 0.09 -0.60
CA GLN A 550 -15.37 -0.45 0.61
C GLN A 550 -16.88 -0.77 0.44
N GLN A 551 -17.58 -0.16 -0.52
CA GLN A 551 -19.03 -0.36 -0.69
C GLN A 551 -19.42 -1.82 -0.98
N VAL A 552 -18.61 -2.58 -1.73
CA VAL A 552 -18.96 -3.97 -2.08
C VAL A 552 -18.94 -4.90 -0.86
N LYS A 553 -18.07 -4.61 0.12
CA LYS A 553 -17.97 -5.34 1.39
C LYS A 553 -19.23 -5.16 2.23
N VAL A 554 -19.65 -3.91 2.42
CA VAL A 554 -20.87 -3.56 3.15
C VAL A 554 -22.11 -4.17 2.49
N VAL A 555 -22.18 -4.16 1.15
CA VAL A 555 -23.28 -4.78 0.40
C VAL A 555 -23.30 -6.30 0.55
N SER A 556 -22.16 -6.99 0.49
CA SER A 556 -22.10 -8.44 0.74
C SER A 556 -22.59 -8.79 2.15
N GLN A 557 -22.09 -8.10 3.17
CA GLN A 557 -22.52 -8.29 4.56
C GLN A 557 -24.03 -8.02 4.75
N LEU A 558 -24.55 -6.95 4.14
CA LEU A 558 -25.97 -6.59 4.23
C LEU A 558 -26.88 -7.63 3.55
N LEU A 559 -26.48 -8.17 2.40
CA LEU A 559 -27.23 -9.22 1.70
C LEU A 559 -27.27 -10.54 2.48
N ARG A 560 -26.17 -10.95 3.13
CA ARG A 560 -26.13 -12.15 3.98
C ARG A 560 -27.08 -12.04 5.17
N GLN A 561 -27.12 -10.87 5.81
CA GLN A 561 -28.06 -10.61 6.92
C GLN A 561 -29.52 -10.49 6.44
N ALA A 562 -29.76 -9.83 5.29
CA ALA A 562 -31.08 -9.72 4.69
C ALA A 562 -31.67 -11.09 4.30
N LYS A 563 -30.85 -12.00 3.76
CA LYS A 563 -31.21 -13.40 3.45
C LYS A 563 -31.77 -14.13 4.69
N GLN A 564 -31.16 -13.96 5.85
CA GLN A 564 -31.56 -14.62 7.10
C GLN A 564 -32.91 -14.12 7.63
N GLU A 565 -33.20 -12.82 7.49
CA GLU A 565 -34.49 -12.22 7.90
C GLU A 565 -35.55 -12.22 6.79
N GLY A 566 -35.27 -12.76 5.59
CA GLY A 566 -36.22 -12.80 4.47
C GLY A 566 -36.48 -11.45 3.79
N LEU A 567 -35.57 -10.49 3.97
CA LEU A 567 -35.65 -9.12 3.46
C LEU A 567 -35.05 -9.00 2.05
N LEU A 568 -35.57 -8.04 1.27
CA LEU A 568 -35.04 -7.69 -0.06
C LEU A 568 -34.46 -6.26 -0.06
N MET A 569 -33.27 -6.09 -0.63
CA MET A 569 -32.64 -4.77 -0.80
C MET A 569 -33.18 -4.03 -2.05
N PRO A 570 -33.80 -2.84 -1.92
CA PRO A 570 -34.27 -2.07 -3.07
C PRO A 570 -33.12 -1.39 -3.84
N VAL A 571 -33.38 -1.07 -5.12
CA VAL A 571 -32.49 -0.21 -5.92
C VAL A 571 -32.98 1.24 -5.83
N VAL A 572 -32.35 2.04 -4.96
CA VAL A 572 -32.68 3.47 -4.80
C VAL A 572 -31.92 4.31 -5.83
N ARG A 573 -32.65 5.02 -6.70
CA ARG A 573 -32.06 5.97 -7.65
C ARG A 573 -31.69 7.27 -6.92
N SER A 574 -30.45 7.73 -7.12
CA SER A 574 -29.98 9.03 -6.61
C SER A 574 -30.20 10.09 -7.69
N GLU A 575 -31.35 10.76 -7.67
CA GLU A 575 -31.61 11.89 -8.58
C GLU A 575 -30.81 13.12 -8.15
N GLY A 576 -29.80 13.48 -8.95
CA GLY A 576 -29.00 14.70 -8.77
C GLY A 576 -29.74 15.98 -9.14
N GLY A 577 -30.97 16.14 -8.69
CA GLY A 577 -31.79 17.33 -8.95
C GLY A 577 -31.33 18.55 -8.13
N PRO A 578 -31.57 19.80 -8.61
CA PRO A 578 -31.17 21.03 -7.91
C PRO A 578 -31.85 21.29 -6.55
N GLY A 579 -32.78 20.41 -6.13
CA GLY A 579 -33.39 20.41 -4.79
C GLY A 579 -32.74 19.43 -3.80
N CYS A 580 -31.62 18.79 -4.17
CA CYS A 580 -30.90 17.88 -3.27
C CYS A 580 -30.55 18.58 -1.95
N VAL A 581 -31.01 18.00 -0.84
CA VAL A 581 -30.76 18.49 0.51
C VAL A 581 -29.24 18.59 0.70
N GLN A 582 -28.73 19.84 0.75
CA GLN A 582 -27.32 20.08 1.02
C GLN A 582 -26.93 19.43 2.35
N PHE A 583 -25.68 18.97 2.43
CA PHE A 583 -25.09 18.39 3.63
C PHE A 583 -24.95 19.44 4.75
N VAL A 584 -26.06 19.80 5.39
CA VAL A 584 -26.09 20.68 6.56
C VAL A 584 -25.81 19.83 7.79
N THR A 585 -24.76 20.18 8.54
CA THR A 585 -24.24 19.48 9.74
C THR A 585 -23.45 18.17 9.54
N GLY A 586 -22.68 18.06 8.46
CA GLY A 586 -21.54 17.13 8.44
C GLY A 586 -20.62 17.37 9.65
N GLY A 587 -20.21 16.29 10.33
CA GLY A 587 -19.57 16.30 11.65
C GLY A 587 -18.24 17.06 11.76
N SER A 588 -18.30 18.38 11.85
CA SER A 588 -17.35 19.18 12.59
C SER A 588 -18.11 19.84 13.72
N LEU A 589 -18.11 19.22 14.91
CA LEU A 589 -18.25 20.06 16.10
C LEU A 589 -17.10 21.06 16.03
N GLU A 590 -17.43 22.34 16.10
CA GLU A 590 -16.42 23.32 16.38
C GLU A 590 -15.85 22.96 17.75
N LEU A 591 -14.55 22.65 17.82
CA LEU A 591 -13.77 23.38 18.80
C LEU A 591 -14.02 24.85 18.47
N ARG A 592 -15.08 25.42 19.09
CA ARG A 592 -14.90 26.66 19.80
C ARG A 592 -13.73 26.38 20.72
N ILE A 593 -12.54 26.73 20.23
CA ILE A 593 -11.44 27.14 21.09
C ILE A 593 -12.15 28.06 22.08
N LEU A 594 -12.24 27.62 23.34
CA LEU A 594 -12.97 28.35 24.36
C LEU A 594 -12.35 29.75 24.37
N THR A 595 -13.03 30.72 23.77
CA THR A 595 -12.69 32.11 23.89
C THR A 595 -12.87 32.39 25.37
N PRO A 596 -11.78 32.59 26.13
CA PRO A 596 -11.92 32.85 27.55
C PRO A 596 -12.72 34.15 27.70
N HIS A 597 -13.38 34.31 28.83
CA HIS A 597 -14.21 35.48 29.06
C HIS A 597 -13.38 36.76 28.92
N ARG A 598 -13.71 37.57 27.90
CA ARG A 598 -13.29 38.95 27.66
C ARG A 598 -11.78 39.24 27.84
N GLY A 599 -11.04 39.24 26.73
CA GLY A 599 -9.84 40.08 26.56
C GLY A 599 -8.48 39.39 26.52
N CYS A 600 -8.37 38.13 26.96
CA CYS A 600 -7.13 37.35 26.84
C CYS A 600 -7.23 36.32 25.71
N SER A 601 -6.13 36.04 25.01
CA SER A 601 -6.02 34.79 24.24
C SER A 601 -5.72 33.64 25.19
N PRO A 602 -6.28 32.43 24.98
CA PRO A 602 -5.92 31.28 25.82
C PRO A 602 -4.43 30.94 25.61
N PRO A 603 -3.73 30.46 26.66
CA PRO A 603 -2.33 30.03 26.53
C PRO A 603 -2.25 28.92 25.47
N ARG A 604 -1.32 29.06 24.52
CA ARG A 604 -1.12 28.07 23.45
C ARG A 604 -0.15 26.95 23.86
N TYR A 605 0.60 27.15 24.93
CA TYR A 605 1.48 26.18 25.58
C TYR A 605 0.95 25.88 26.98
N TYR A 606 0.90 24.60 27.34
CA TYR A 606 0.41 24.09 28.62
C TYR A 606 1.49 23.19 29.24
N ASP A 607 2.05 23.63 30.37
CA ASP A 607 2.96 22.84 31.21
C ASP A 607 2.22 22.25 32.42
N VAL A 608 1.00 21.76 32.17
CA VAL A 608 0.18 20.99 33.11
C VAL A 608 -0.31 19.73 32.40
N PRO A 609 -0.43 18.58 33.08
CA PRO A 609 -0.94 17.36 32.47
C PRO A 609 -2.37 17.51 31.95
N ILE A 610 -2.62 17.11 30.70
CA ILE A 610 -3.95 17.11 30.08
C ILE A 610 -4.38 15.68 29.75
N ALA A 611 -5.33 15.15 30.52
CA ALA A 611 -5.98 13.87 30.24
C ALA A 611 -6.89 13.96 29.00
N THR A 612 -6.78 12.97 28.12
CA THR A 612 -7.60 12.83 26.91
C THR A 612 -8.56 11.66 27.06
N LEU A 613 -9.85 11.95 26.95
CA LEU A 613 -10.93 10.96 26.93
C LEU A 613 -11.55 10.90 25.53
N ASP A 614 -11.75 9.71 24.97
CA ASP A 614 -12.39 9.51 23.66
C ASP A 614 -13.47 8.42 23.74
N PHE A 615 -14.36 8.35 22.75
CA PHE A 615 -15.42 7.34 22.68
C PHE A 615 -15.00 6.14 21.83
N SER A 616 -14.97 4.95 22.44
CA SER A 616 -14.66 3.71 21.74
C SER A 616 -15.70 3.44 20.64
N SER A 617 -15.28 3.58 19.37
CA SER A 617 -16.11 3.35 18.17
C SER A 617 -17.43 4.13 18.14
N LEU A 618 -17.38 5.43 18.44
CA LEU A 618 -18.52 6.37 18.53
C LEU A 618 -19.70 6.11 17.56
N TYR A 619 -19.48 6.16 16.23
CA TYR A 619 -20.58 6.06 15.26
C TYR A 619 -21.24 4.67 15.21
N PRO A 620 -20.49 3.54 15.09
CA PRO A 620 -21.06 2.21 15.31
C PRO A 620 -21.84 2.08 16.63
N SER A 621 -21.28 2.55 17.75
CA SER A 621 -21.91 2.46 19.07
C SER A 621 -23.23 3.24 19.16
N ILE A 622 -23.33 4.43 18.53
CA ILE A 622 -24.59 5.18 18.38
C ILE A 622 -25.61 4.36 17.58
N MET A 623 -25.21 3.79 16.44
CA MET A 623 -26.12 3.05 15.57
C MET A 623 -26.69 1.82 16.29
N MET A 624 -25.87 1.10 17.06
CA MET A 624 -26.29 -0.02 17.89
C MET A 624 -27.23 0.42 19.02
N ALA A 625 -26.80 1.37 19.86
CA ALA A 625 -27.53 1.75 21.08
C ALA A 625 -28.90 2.39 20.80
N HIS A 626 -29.05 3.07 19.66
CA HIS A 626 -30.28 3.72 19.24
C HIS A 626 -31.06 2.98 18.15
N ASN A 627 -30.68 1.73 17.83
CA ASN A 627 -31.33 0.86 16.83
C ASN A 627 -31.52 1.53 15.44
N LEU A 628 -30.49 2.25 14.96
CA LEU A 628 -30.53 3.00 13.70
C LEU A 628 -30.19 2.08 12.52
N CYS A 629 -31.22 1.69 11.75
CA CYS A 629 -31.09 0.83 10.57
C CYS A 629 -32.11 1.22 9.49
N TYR A 630 -31.89 0.79 8.24
CA TYR A 630 -32.87 0.93 7.15
C TYR A 630 -34.22 0.29 7.52
N THR A 631 -34.19 -0.87 8.20
CA THR A 631 -35.39 -1.66 8.56
C THR A 631 -36.18 -1.06 9.72
N THR A 632 -35.62 -0.08 10.45
CA THR A 632 -36.23 0.56 11.63
C THR A 632 -36.60 2.02 11.39
N LEU A 633 -36.28 2.56 10.21
CA LEU A 633 -36.60 3.93 9.83
C LEU A 633 -38.12 4.12 9.66
N LEU A 634 -38.72 4.84 10.59
CA LEU A 634 -40.16 5.09 10.60
C LEU A 634 -40.50 6.32 9.75
N ARG A 635 -41.41 6.18 8.77
CA ARG A 635 -41.87 7.32 7.96
C ARG A 635 -42.76 8.27 8.78
N PRO A 636 -42.72 9.59 8.54
CA PRO A 636 -43.68 10.53 9.12
C PRO A 636 -45.12 10.06 8.88
N GLY A 637 -45.93 10.00 9.95
CA GLY A 637 -47.30 9.49 9.92
C GLY A 637 -47.46 7.98 10.16
N ALA A 638 -46.43 7.15 9.99
CA ALA A 638 -46.53 5.71 10.28
C ALA A 638 -46.69 5.43 11.80
N ALA A 639 -46.06 6.24 12.65
CA ALA A 639 -46.17 6.18 14.11
C ALA A 639 -47.61 6.29 14.63
N GLN A 640 -48.50 6.98 13.90
CA GLN A 640 -49.90 7.18 14.31
C GLN A 640 -50.76 5.92 14.11
N LYS A 641 -50.29 4.97 13.29
CA LYS A 641 -50.97 3.68 13.04
C LYS A 641 -50.40 2.54 13.89
N LEU A 642 -49.18 2.71 14.40
CA LEU A 642 -48.49 1.75 15.25
C LEU A 642 -48.58 2.21 16.71
N GLY A 643 -49.58 1.70 17.43
CA GLY A 643 -49.71 1.92 18.88
C GLY A 643 -48.43 1.53 19.63
N THR A 644 -48.20 2.16 20.78
CA THR A 644 -46.94 2.08 21.55
C THR A 644 -46.69 0.70 22.16
N ALA A 645 -46.18 -0.24 21.36
CA ALA A 645 -45.69 -1.53 21.79
C ALA A 645 -44.15 -1.56 21.72
N GLY A 646 -43.49 -1.58 22.88
CA GLY A 646 -42.03 -1.64 22.96
C GLY A 646 -41.49 -2.99 22.46
N GLN A 647 -40.69 -2.97 21.40
CA GLN A 647 -40.06 -4.17 20.86
C GLN A 647 -38.75 -4.51 21.60
N ARG A 648 -38.54 -5.80 21.88
CA ARG A 648 -37.30 -6.33 22.47
C ARG A 648 -36.28 -6.70 21.39
N TRP A 649 -35.02 -6.63 21.80
CA TRP A 649 -33.82 -6.74 20.95
C TRP A 649 -33.49 -8.18 20.55
N ASN A 650 -32.97 -8.39 19.33
CA ASN A 650 -32.41 -9.66 18.88
C ASN A 650 -30.87 -9.67 19.07
N PRO A 651 -30.27 -10.62 19.82
CA PRO A 651 -28.83 -10.67 20.10
C PRO A 651 -27.92 -10.82 18.87
N LEU A 652 -28.40 -11.45 17.79
CA LEU A 652 -27.57 -11.86 16.64
C LEU A 652 -26.87 -10.68 15.94
N ARG A 653 -27.52 -9.50 15.92
CA ARG A 653 -27.00 -8.27 15.29
C ARG A 653 -25.76 -7.69 16.00
N ARG A 654 -25.31 -8.26 17.12
CA ARG A 654 -24.23 -7.72 17.97
C ARG A 654 -22.83 -8.27 17.63
N GLN A 655 -22.72 -9.46 17.02
CA GLN A 655 -21.43 -10.12 16.72
C GLN A 655 -20.72 -9.59 15.45
N VAL A 656 -21.46 -8.99 14.50
CA VAL A 656 -20.93 -8.56 13.19
C VAL A 656 -19.86 -7.43 13.28
N LEU A 657 -19.69 -6.84 14.47
CA LEU A 657 -18.89 -5.63 14.68
C LEU A 657 -17.61 -5.84 15.49
N ASP A 658 -17.37 -7.05 16.02
CA ASP A 658 -16.25 -7.33 16.94
C ASP A 658 -15.17 -8.21 16.30
N GLY A 659 -14.33 -7.57 15.49
CA GLY A 659 -13.11 -8.18 14.99
C GLY A 659 -11.98 -7.14 14.82
N ARG A 660 -10.75 -7.65 14.85
CA ARG A 660 -9.43 -6.99 14.67
C ARG A 660 -9.45 -5.46 14.43
N GLN A 661 -9.16 -4.71 15.49
CA GLN A 661 -9.68 -3.37 15.79
C GLN A 661 -9.36 -2.17 14.87
N LEU A 662 -8.60 -2.34 13.77
CA LEU A 662 -8.24 -1.21 12.89
C LEU A 662 -8.88 -1.31 11.50
N ALA A 663 -8.64 -2.39 10.77
CA ALA A 663 -9.24 -2.59 9.45
C ALA A 663 -10.77 -2.70 9.56
N LEU A 664 -11.27 -3.35 10.61
CA LEU A 664 -12.71 -3.48 10.87
C LEU A 664 -13.33 -2.22 11.47
N LYS A 665 -12.56 -1.39 12.20
CA LYS A 665 -12.99 -0.01 12.54
C LYS A 665 -13.19 0.83 11.28
N VAL A 666 -12.37 0.67 10.24
CA VAL A 666 -12.59 1.35 8.95
C VAL A 666 -13.83 0.77 8.24
N SER A 667 -14.01 -0.55 8.21
CA SER A 667 -15.21 -1.19 7.63
C SER A 667 -16.51 -0.76 8.35
N ALA A 668 -16.54 -0.76 9.69
CA ALA A 668 -17.69 -0.35 10.49
C ALA A 668 -18.02 1.15 10.32
N ASN A 669 -17.00 2.04 10.31
CA ASN A 669 -17.21 3.45 9.96
C ASN A 669 -17.63 3.62 8.48
N SER A 670 -17.26 2.69 7.60
CA SER A 670 -17.73 2.65 6.22
C SER A 670 -19.18 2.18 6.09
N VAL A 671 -19.76 1.48 7.08
CA VAL A 671 -21.22 1.22 7.12
C VAL A 671 -21.97 2.53 7.36
N TYR A 672 -21.55 3.33 8.34
CA TYR A 672 -22.07 4.70 8.51
C TYR A 672 -21.86 5.52 7.22
N GLY A 673 -20.64 5.53 6.69
CA GLY A 673 -20.29 6.27 5.46
C GLY A 673 -21.05 5.83 4.21
N PHE A 674 -21.52 4.58 4.17
CA PHE A 674 -22.37 4.05 3.10
C PHE A 674 -23.79 4.64 3.15
N THR A 675 -24.38 4.81 4.34
CA THR A 675 -25.70 5.48 4.47
C THR A 675 -25.64 6.93 3.99
N GLY A 676 -24.55 7.65 4.28
CA GLY A 676 -24.36 9.05 3.87
C GLY A 676 -23.92 9.25 2.41
N ALA A 677 -23.64 8.19 1.66
CA ALA A 677 -23.09 8.30 0.31
C ALA A 677 -24.18 8.59 -0.74
N GLN A 678 -24.51 9.88 -0.93
CA GLN A 678 -25.42 10.38 -1.99
C GLN A 678 -25.08 9.84 -3.41
N VAL A 679 -23.82 9.47 -3.66
CA VAL A 679 -23.41 8.71 -4.83
C VAL A 679 -22.96 7.32 -4.35
N GLY A 680 -23.91 6.38 -4.30
CA GLY A 680 -23.74 5.04 -3.73
C GLY A 680 -24.88 4.10 -4.11
N LYS A 681 -24.84 2.86 -3.62
CA LYS A 681 -25.88 1.85 -3.94
C LYS A 681 -27.17 1.99 -3.13
N LEU A 682 -27.12 2.53 -1.90
CA LEU A 682 -28.30 2.64 -1.03
C LEU A 682 -28.17 3.81 -0.02
N PRO A 683 -28.29 5.08 -0.45
CA PRO A 683 -28.24 6.22 0.46
C PRO A 683 -29.45 6.27 1.41
N CYS A 684 -29.21 6.68 2.65
CA CYS A 684 -30.21 7.11 3.64
C CYS A 684 -29.57 8.20 4.52
N LEU A 685 -29.89 9.45 4.19
CA LEU A 685 -29.26 10.62 4.81
C LEU A 685 -29.77 10.84 6.23
N GLU A 686 -30.99 10.40 6.52
CA GLU A 686 -31.69 10.51 7.80
C GLU A 686 -30.91 9.79 8.91
N ILE A 687 -30.45 8.55 8.64
CA ILE A 687 -29.59 7.78 9.56
C ILE A 687 -28.28 8.55 9.81
N SER A 688 -27.60 8.98 8.74
CA SER A 688 -26.35 9.74 8.84
C SER A 688 -26.49 11.04 9.63
N GLN A 689 -27.56 11.81 9.39
CA GLN A 689 -27.88 13.03 10.13
C GLN A 689 -28.12 12.73 11.61
N SER A 690 -28.92 11.71 11.92
CA SER A 690 -29.23 11.29 13.30
C SER A 690 -27.97 10.87 14.07
N VAL A 691 -27.09 10.07 13.46
CA VAL A 691 -25.81 9.67 14.06
C VAL A 691 -24.94 10.89 14.38
N THR A 692 -24.81 11.86 13.47
CA THR A 692 -24.05 13.09 13.76
C THR A 692 -24.73 13.99 14.78
N GLY A 693 -26.07 13.98 14.87
CA GLY A 693 -26.84 14.67 15.89
C GLY A 693 -26.55 14.15 17.30
N PHE A 694 -26.72 12.84 17.51
CA PHE A 694 -26.36 12.17 18.76
C PHE A 694 -24.88 12.39 19.11
N GLY A 695 -23.96 12.23 18.15
CA GLY A 695 -22.53 12.47 18.38
C GLY A 695 -22.24 13.87 18.95
N ARG A 696 -22.88 14.92 18.41
CA ARG A 696 -22.74 16.29 18.95
C ARG A 696 -23.33 16.43 20.36
N GLN A 697 -24.53 15.87 20.59
CA GLN A 697 -25.21 15.92 21.88
C GLN A 697 -24.40 15.24 22.99
N MET A 698 -23.82 14.07 22.71
CA MET A 698 -23.04 13.31 23.69
C MET A 698 -21.71 13.97 24.04
N ILE A 699 -21.03 14.62 23.09
CA ILE A 699 -19.81 15.37 23.36
C ILE A 699 -20.11 16.58 24.27
N GLU A 700 -21.16 17.35 23.99
CA GLU A 700 -21.56 18.48 24.83
C GLU A 700 -22.03 18.01 26.23
N LYS A 701 -22.81 16.93 26.32
CA LYS A 701 -23.19 16.31 27.60
C LYS A 701 -21.96 15.84 28.40
N THR A 702 -20.99 15.21 27.74
CA THR A 702 -19.72 14.76 28.36
C THR A 702 -18.96 15.93 28.97
N LYS A 703 -18.79 17.01 28.20
CA LYS A 703 -18.15 18.24 28.68
C LYS A 703 -18.85 18.80 29.91
N GLN A 704 -20.18 18.94 29.85
CA GLN A 704 -20.97 19.48 30.97
C GLN A 704 -20.88 18.60 32.23
N LEU A 705 -20.89 17.28 32.08
CA LEU A 705 -20.74 16.33 33.18
C LEU A 705 -19.35 16.43 33.83
N VAL A 706 -18.28 16.54 33.04
CA VAL A 706 -16.90 16.69 33.55
C VAL A 706 -16.70 18.04 34.22
N GLU A 707 -17.09 19.15 33.58
CA GLU A 707 -16.94 20.51 34.13
C GLU A 707 -17.78 20.73 35.42
N SER A 708 -18.91 20.04 35.59
CA SER A 708 -19.77 20.17 36.78
C SER A 708 -19.41 19.24 37.95
N LYS A 709 -18.95 18.01 37.69
CA LYS A 709 -18.53 17.10 38.76
C LYS A 709 -17.20 17.52 39.38
N TYR A 710 -16.18 17.76 38.54
CA TYR A 710 -14.81 18.00 39.00
C TYR A 710 -14.63 19.50 39.28
N THR A 711 -15.14 19.95 40.42
CA THR A 711 -15.08 21.34 40.89
C THR A 711 -14.71 21.44 42.36
N VAL A 712 -14.18 22.61 42.76
CA VAL A 712 -13.79 22.90 44.15
C VAL A 712 -14.97 22.82 45.13
N GLU A 713 -16.17 23.14 44.65
CA GLU A 713 -17.42 23.03 45.43
C GLU A 713 -17.77 21.57 45.78
N ASN A 714 -17.30 20.61 44.98
CA ASN A 714 -17.49 19.17 45.19
C ASN A 714 -16.29 18.51 45.89
N GLY A 715 -15.37 19.30 46.47
CA GLY A 715 -14.23 18.79 47.23
C GLY A 715 -13.00 18.37 46.41
N TYR A 716 -12.97 18.63 45.11
CA TYR A 716 -11.78 18.40 44.28
C TYR A 716 -10.78 19.57 44.38
N SER A 717 -9.49 19.32 44.12
CA SER A 717 -8.41 20.32 44.27
C SER A 717 -8.60 21.58 43.42
N THR A 718 -9.18 21.43 42.24
CA THR A 718 -9.32 22.46 41.20
C THR A 718 -10.54 22.17 40.34
N SER A 719 -11.10 23.20 39.68
CA SER A 719 -12.20 23.02 38.74
C SER A 719 -11.69 22.65 37.35
N ALA A 720 -12.23 21.58 36.77
CA ALA A 720 -11.67 20.86 35.61
C ALA A 720 -11.61 21.61 34.26
N LYS A 721 -11.85 22.93 34.25
CA LYS A 721 -11.30 23.80 33.21
C LYS A 721 -9.76 23.81 33.23
N VAL A 722 -9.17 23.65 34.42
CA VAL A 722 -7.73 23.42 34.66
C VAL A 722 -7.63 22.51 35.88
N VAL A 723 -7.39 21.21 35.68
CA VAL A 723 -7.00 20.32 36.77
C VAL A 723 -5.50 20.51 37.04
N TYR A 724 -5.13 20.86 38.26
CA TYR A 724 -3.72 20.90 38.69
C TYR A 724 -3.36 19.61 39.41
N GLY A 725 -2.32 18.94 38.92
CA GLY A 725 -1.81 17.66 39.42
C GLY A 725 -0.55 17.24 38.67
N ASP A 726 0.14 16.24 39.22
CA ASP A 726 1.20 15.50 38.53
C ASP A 726 0.62 14.52 37.49
N THR A 727 1.49 13.87 36.71
CA THR A 727 1.07 12.91 35.67
C THR A 727 0.23 11.77 36.26
N ASP A 728 0.58 11.28 37.45
CA ASP A 728 -0.13 10.22 38.18
C ASP A 728 -1.57 10.59 38.53
N SER A 729 -1.75 11.71 39.25
CA SER A 729 -3.08 12.17 39.65
C SER A 729 -3.96 12.51 38.44
N ALA A 730 -3.37 13.05 37.36
CA ALA A 730 -4.08 13.27 36.10
C ALA A 730 -4.53 11.97 35.40
N MET A 731 -3.73 10.90 35.46
CA MET A 731 -4.14 9.58 34.95
C MET A 731 -5.25 8.97 35.80
N ALA A 732 -5.15 9.05 37.13
CA ALA A 732 -6.15 8.49 38.04
C ALA A 732 -7.51 9.19 37.88
N LEU A 733 -7.55 10.52 37.91
CA LEU A 733 -8.75 11.31 37.67
C LEU A 733 -9.31 11.12 36.25
N GLY A 734 -8.43 10.96 35.24
CA GLY A 734 -8.84 10.66 33.87
C GLY A 734 -9.59 9.32 33.75
N ARG A 735 -9.14 8.27 34.46
CA ARG A 735 -9.81 6.97 34.51
C ARG A 735 -11.13 7.04 35.29
N GLU A 736 -11.16 7.70 36.45
CA GLU A 736 -12.39 7.95 37.22
C GLU A 736 -13.46 8.66 36.36
N ALA A 737 -13.05 9.72 35.65
CA ALA A 737 -13.93 10.47 34.77
C ALA A 737 -14.45 9.63 33.60
N ALA A 738 -13.61 8.81 32.97
CA ALA A 738 -13.99 7.92 31.87
C ALA A 738 -15.10 6.94 32.29
N ASP A 739 -14.89 6.23 33.40
CA ASP A 739 -15.84 5.22 33.88
C ASP A 739 -17.12 5.85 34.45
N TRP A 740 -17.02 6.98 35.18
CA TRP A 740 -18.19 7.70 35.70
C TRP A 740 -19.06 8.31 34.58
N VAL A 741 -18.45 8.96 33.57
CA VAL A 741 -19.20 9.49 32.43
C VAL A 741 -19.83 8.36 31.61
N SER A 742 -19.14 7.23 31.44
CA SER A 742 -19.69 6.05 30.73
C SER A 742 -21.02 5.57 31.32
N GLY A 743 -21.20 5.65 32.65
CA GLY A 743 -22.47 5.31 33.32
C GLY A 743 -23.67 6.19 32.93
N HIS A 744 -23.47 7.29 32.19
CA HIS A 744 -24.53 8.22 31.75
C HIS A 744 -25.03 7.96 30.32
N PHE A 745 -24.58 6.88 29.68
CA PHE A 745 -24.92 6.51 28.30
C PHE A 745 -25.40 5.05 28.18
N PRO A 746 -26.23 4.71 27.18
CA PRO A 746 -26.65 3.34 26.94
C PRO A 746 -25.51 2.48 26.34
N SER A 747 -25.38 1.24 26.79
CA SER A 747 -24.42 0.29 26.22
C SER A 747 -24.68 0.06 24.71
N PRO A 748 -23.66 -0.06 23.86
CA PRO A 748 -22.23 -0.21 24.18
C PRO A 748 -21.44 1.12 24.18
N ILE A 749 -22.08 2.27 24.34
CA ILE A 749 -21.37 3.56 24.37
C ILE A 749 -20.53 3.65 25.64
N ARG A 750 -19.20 3.66 25.48
CA ARG A 750 -18.22 3.84 26.55
C ARG A 750 -17.26 4.97 26.20
N LEU A 751 -16.93 5.79 27.19
CA LEU A 751 -15.84 6.75 27.17
C LEU A 751 -14.60 6.07 27.76
N GLU A 752 -13.47 6.12 27.06
CA GLU A 752 -12.21 5.51 27.47
C GLU A 752 -11.16 6.60 27.76
N PHE A 753 -10.39 6.41 28.84
CA PHE A 753 -9.16 7.16 29.06
C PHE A 753 -8.10 6.66 28.08
N GLU A 754 -7.63 7.53 27.18
CA GLU A 754 -6.67 7.14 26.14
C GLU A 754 -5.22 7.44 26.58
N LYS A 755 -4.97 8.61 27.17
CA LYS A 755 -3.63 9.17 27.39
C LYS A 755 -3.64 10.46 28.21
N VAL A 756 -2.47 10.83 28.74
CA VAL A 756 -2.14 12.18 29.21
C VAL A 756 -1.11 12.82 28.28
N TYR A 757 -1.21 14.13 28.05
CA TYR A 757 -0.15 14.95 27.46
C TYR A 757 0.53 15.83 28.51
N PHE A 758 1.87 15.80 28.58
CA PHE A 758 2.65 16.68 29.45
C PHE A 758 4.11 16.88 28.97
N PRO A 759 4.52 18.06 28.49
CA PRO A 759 3.73 19.25 28.20
C PRO A 759 2.90 19.11 26.91
N TYR A 760 2.02 20.09 26.67
CA TYR A 760 1.13 20.15 25.50
C TYR A 760 1.16 21.52 24.80
N LEU A 761 1.27 21.50 23.46
CA LEU A 761 1.34 22.68 22.60
C LEU A 761 0.19 22.68 21.58
N LEU A 762 -0.79 23.58 21.76
CA LEU A 762 -1.95 23.73 20.90
C LEU A 762 -1.81 24.97 20.01
N ILE A 763 -1.48 24.76 18.73
CA ILE A 763 -1.29 25.85 17.77
C ILE A 763 -2.63 26.28 17.17
N SER A 764 -3.47 25.33 16.72
CA SER A 764 -4.80 25.60 16.14
C SER A 764 -5.62 24.31 15.95
N LYS A 765 -6.84 24.43 15.42
CA LYS A 765 -7.73 23.28 15.16
C LYS A 765 -7.03 22.21 14.31
N LYS A 766 -6.95 20.98 14.83
CA LYS A 766 -6.21 19.83 14.24
C LYS A 766 -4.68 20.06 14.09
N ARG A 767 -4.08 20.99 14.83
CA ARG A 767 -2.64 21.30 14.84
C ARG A 767 -2.10 21.44 16.26
N TYR A 768 -1.50 20.37 16.77
CA TYR A 768 -0.94 20.31 18.12
C TYR A 768 0.22 19.31 18.23
N ALA A 769 1.01 19.44 19.27
CA ALA A 769 2.02 18.48 19.69
C ALA A 769 2.05 18.31 21.21
N GLY A 770 2.60 17.21 21.70
CA GLY A 770 2.84 16.98 23.12
C GLY A 770 3.57 15.66 23.38
N LEU A 771 4.09 15.46 24.59
CA LEU A 771 4.63 14.16 24.99
C LEU A 771 3.50 13.26 25.47
N LEU A 772 3.44 12.05 24.90
CA LEU A 772 2.41 11.06 25.16
C LEU A 772 2.76 10.20 26.37
N PHE A 773 1.86 10.10 27.33
CA PHE A 773 1.92 9.14 28.44
C PHE A 773 0.66 8.27 28.40
N SER A 774 0.81 6.98 28.07
CA SER A 774 -0.31 6.02 28.00
C SER A 774 -0.48 5.19 29.28
N SER A 775 0.62 4.61 29.75
CA SER A 775 0.59 3.42 30.62
C SER A 775 1.36 3.59 31.93
N ARG A 776 2.36 4.48 31.94
CA ARG A 776 3.16 4.80 33.14
C ARG A 776 3.27 6.33 33.30
N PRO A 777 3.39 6.83 34.53
CA PRO A 777 3.50 8.26 34.83
C PRO A 777 4.93 8.80 34.71
N ASP A 778 5.93 7.92 34.85
CA ASP A 778 7.36 8.20 35.02
C ASP A 778 8.09 8.42 33.69
N ALA A 779 7.63 7.77 32.62
CA ALA A 779 8.24 7.82 31.29
C ALA A 779 7.20 8.11 30.21
N HIS A 780 7.57 8.98 29.26
CA HIS A 780 6.77 9.24 28.07
C HIS A 780 7.03 8.18 26.99
N ASP A 781 5.99 7.82 26.22
CA ASP A 781 6.09 6.83 25.14
C ASP A 781 6.78 7.43 23.89
N ARG A 782 6.37 8.65 23.52
CA ARG A 782 6.85 9.39 22.34
C ARG A 782 6.28 10.81 22.31
N MET A 783 6.87 11.66 21.48
CA MET A 783 6.23 12.91 21.05
C MET A 783 5.15 12.61 19.99
N ASP A 784 3.91 13.06 20.21
CA ASP A 784 2.84 13.01 19.21
C ASP A 784 2.72 14.38 18.52
N CYS A 785 2.55 14.37 17.19
CA CYS A 785 2.47 15.55 16.34
C CYS A 785 1.27 15.41 15.39
N LYS A 786 0.19 16.16 15.62
CA LYS A 786 -1.01 16.13 14.75
C LYS A 786 -1.05 17.36 13.86
N GLY A 787 -1.13 17.15 12.54
CA GLY A 787 -1.33 18.20 11.53
C GLY A 787 -0.21 19.23 11.37
N LEU A 788 0.85 19.14 12.18
CA LEU A 788 2.06 19.95 12.06
C LEU A 788 2.91 19.54 10.87
N GLU A 789 3.75 20.45 10.43
CA GLU A 789 4.63 20.28 9.28
C GLU A 789 5.60 19.09 9.39
N ALA A 790 5.91 18.59 10.59
CA ALA A 790 6.69 17.34 10.79
C ALA A 790 6.04 16.08 10.19
N VAL A 791 4.70 15.95 10.28
CA VAL A 791 3.97 14.76 9.78
C VAL A 791 3.37 14.95 8.39
N ARG A 792 3.66 16.09 7.76
CA ARG A 792 3.19 16.44 6.41
C ARG A 792 4.21 16.03 5.34
N ARG A 793 3.73 15.93 4.10
CA ARG A 793 4.52 15.48 2.93
C ARG A 793 4.62 16.53 1.82
N ASP A 794 3.93 17.66 1.97
CA ASP A 794 3.90 18.76 0.99
C ASP A 794 4.98 19.85 1.23
N ASN A 795 5.96 19.53 2.07
CA ASN A 795 7.12 20.35 2.42
C ASN A 795 8.43 19.56 2.23
N CYS A 796 9.57 20.27 2.22
CA CYS A 796 10.88 19.62 2.13
C CYS A 796 11.28 18.94 3.46
N PRO A 797 12.14 17.90 3.43
CA PRO A 797 12.62 17.23 4.65
C PRO A 797 13.22 18.17 5.69
N LEU A 798 13.94 19.23 5.28
CA LEU A 798 14.54 20.21 6.19
C LEU A 798 13.53 20.81 7.16
N VAL A 799 12.35 21.21 6.68
CA VAL A 799 11.29 21.78 7.54
C VAL A 799 10.79 20.74 8.54
N ALA A 800 10.56 19.50 8.11
CA ALA A 800 10.07 18.45 9.00
C ALA A 800 11.11 18.08 10.07
N ASN A 801 12.39 18.00 9.68
CA ASN A 801 13.51 17.72 10.57
C ASN A 801 13.73 18.86 11.58
N LEU A 802 13.74 20.11 11.12
CA LEU A 802 13.88 21.28 12.00
C LEU A 802 12.72 21.40 12.98
N VAL A 803 11.46 21.26 12.52
CA VAL A 803 10.28 21.27 13.40
C VAL A 803 10.36 20.16 14.44
N THR A 804 10.79 18.95 14.06
CA THR A 804 10.94 17.82 14.99
C THR A 804 12.06 18.07 16.00
N ALA A 805 13.20 18.61 15.57
CA ALA A 805 14.32 18.93 16.46
C ALA A 805 14.00 20.07 17.43
N SER A 806 13.36 21.15 16.96
CA SER A 806 12.88 22.24 17.81
C SER A 806 11.84 21.75 18.82
N LEU A 807 10.85 20.95 18.40
CA LEU A 807 9.86 20.39 19.34
C LEU A 807 10.49 19.42 20.37
N ARG A 808 11.52 18.65 20.01
CA ARG A 808 12.25 17.81 20.98
C ARG A 808 12.93 18.67 22.05
N ARG A 809 13.77 19.63 21.65
CA ARG A 809 14.45 20.55 22.59
C ARG A 809 13.48 21.32 23.48
N LEU A 810 12.33 21.68 22.93
CA LEU A 810 11.32 22.48 23.59
C LEU A 810 10.42 21.70 24.55
N LEU A 811 10.02 20.46 24.20
CA LEU A 811 9.08 19.65 24.98
C LEU A 811 9.76 18.61 25.88
N ILE A 812 10.93 18.09 25.48
CA ILE A 812 11.71 17.11 26.24
C ILE A 812 12.76 17.83 27.09
N ASP A 813 13.70 18.54 26.45
CA ASP A 813 14.83 19.17 27.14
C ASP A 813 14.42 20.46 27.89
N ARG A 814 13.24 21.01 27.54
CA ARG A 814 12.67 22.27 28.06
C ARG A 814 13.64 23.46 27.91
N ASP A 815 14.37 23.50 26.79
CA ASP A 815 15.40 24.48 26.44
C ASP A 815 15.00 25.32 25.20
N PRO A 816 14.30 26.46 25.39
CA PRO A 816 13.96 27.39 24.31
C PRO A 816 15.19 28.01 23.65
N GLU A 817 16.22 28.35 24.43
CA GLU A 817 17.46 28.99 23.97
C GLU A 817 18.22 28.09 23.00
N GLY A 818 18.45 26.82 23.34
CA GLY A 818 19.07 25.84 22.45
C GLY A 818 18.19 25.49 21.24
N ALA A 819 16.86 25.51 21.39
CA ALA A 819 15.94 25.37 20.26
C ALA A 819 16.02 26.54 19.26
N VAL A 820 16.20 27.78 19.76
CA VAL A 820 16.45 28.99 18.97
C VAL A 820 17.82 28.94 18.30
N ALA A 821 18.88 28.64 19.05
CA ALA A 821 20.25 28.56 18.51
C ALA A 821 20.35 27.54 17.37
N HIS A 822 19.75 26.35 17.55
CA HIS A 822 19.68 25.34 16.50
C HIS A 822 18.90 25.82 15.26
N ALA A 823 17.82 26.57 15.43
CA ALA A 823 17.08 27.14 14.31
C ALA A 823 17.87 28.24 13.58
N GLN A 824 18.64 29.07 14.30
CA GLN A 824 19.52 30.08 13.71
C GLN A 824 20.67 29.45 12.92
N ASP A 825 21.26 28.36 13.43
CA ASP A 825 22.33 27.62 12.76
C ASP A 825 21.84 27.00 11.44
N VAL A 826 20.70 26.32 11.45
CA VAL A 826 20.07 25.76 10.23
C VAL A 826 19.71 26.84 9.20
N ILE A 827 19.31 28.04 9.65
CA ILE A 827 19.07 29.19 8.76
C ILE A 827 20.39 29.72 8.17
N SER A 828 21.46 29.79 8.97
CA SER A 828 22.80 30.16 8.52
C SER A 828 23.32 29.16 7.47
N ASP A 829 23.19 27.85 7.72
CA ASP A 829 23.55 26.78 6.79
C ASP A 829 22.80 26.88 5.46
N LEU A 830 21.50 27.19 5.49
CA LEU A 830 20.70 27.40 4.29
C LEU A 830 21.25 28.57 3.46
N LEU A 831 21.52 29.71 4.10
CA LEU A 831 22.00 30.93 3.43
C LEU A 831 23.46 30.86 2.99
N CYS A 832 24.26 30.01 3.64
CA CYS A 832 25.63 29.69 3.25
C CYS A 832 25.74 28.56 2.20
N ASN A 833 24.62 27.99 1.73
CA ASN A 833 24.56 26.84 0.82
C ASN A 833 25.28 25.57 1.33
N ARG A 834 25.26 25.35 2.65
CA ARG A 834 25.83 24.16 3.31
C ARG A 834 24.83 22.98 3.40
N ILE A 835 23.54 23.26 3.21
CA ILE A 835 22.47 22.26 3.16
C ILE A 835 22.53 21.40 1.89
N ASP A 836 22.35 20.09 2.03
CA ASP A 836 22.26 19.14 0.92
C ASP A 836 20.91 19.23 0.16
N ILE A 837 20.95 18.97 -1.16
CA ILE A 837 19.79 19.08 -2.05
C ILE A 837 18.66 18.12 -1.64
N SER A 838 18.97 16.93 -1.10
CA SER A 838 17.95 15.97 -0.61
C SER A 838 17.03 16.59 0.44
N GLN A 839 17.55 17.48 1.29
CA GLN A 839 16.78 18.16 2.34
C GLN A 839 15.84 19.24 1.79
N LEU A 840 16.01 19.64 0.53
CA LEU A 840 15.28 20.71 -0.16
C LEU A 840 14.23 20.18 -1.17
N VAL A 841 14.23 18.88 -1.47
CA VAL A 841 13.24 18.26 -2.38
C VAL A 841 11.83 18.35 -1.81
N ILE A 842 10.89 18.87 -2.60
CA ILE A 842 9.46 18.92 -2.30
C ILE A 842 8.76 17.89 -3.20
N THR A 843 7.78 17.15 -2.67
CA THR A 843 6.98 16.19 -3.46
C THR A 843 5.51 16.60 -3.50
N LYS A 844 4.88 16.53 -4.69
CA LYS A 844 3.43 16.71 -4.85
C LYS A 844 2.83 15.70 -5.81
N GLU A 845 1.58 15.34 -5.55
CA GLU A 845 0.85 14.28 -6.25
C GLU A 845 0.13 14.83 -7.48
N LEU A 846 0.34 14.21 -8.65
CA LEU A 846 -0.25 14.63 -9.92
C LEU A 846 -1.68 14.09 -10.07
N THR A 847 -2.63 14.75 -9.42
CA THR A 847 -4.02 14.24 -9.25
C THR A 847 -4.90 14.20 -10.51
N ARG A 848 -4.50 14.87 -11.60
CA ARG A 848 -5.29 15.08 -12.84
C ARG A 848 -4.38 15.58 -13.98
N ALA A 849 -4.88 15.62 -15.20
CA ALA A 849 -4.17 16.21 -16.34
C ALA A 849 -3.96 17.73 -16.17
N ALA A 850 -2.95 18.30 -16.82
CA ALA A 850 -2.61 19.72 -16.70
C ALA A 850 -3.77 20.67 -17.10
N SER A 851 -4.59 20.27 -18.08
CA SER A 851 -5.81 20.95 -18.52
C SER A 851 -6.86 21.11 -17.42
N ASP A 852 -6.90 20.17 -16.47
CA ASP A 852 -8.02 20.02 -15.53
C ASP A 852 -7.76 20.77 -14.21
N TYR A 853 -6.60 21.41 -14.08
CA TYR A 853 -6.24 22.25 -12.94
C TYR A 853 -6.73 23.69 -13.15
N ALA A 854 -7.51 24.20 -12.19
CA ALA A 854 -8.02 25.57 -12.20
C ALA A 854 -6.94 26.68 -12.12
N GLY A 855 -5.66 26.33 -11.93
CA GLY A 855 -4.56 27.28 -11.91
C GLY A 855 -3.20 26.58 -11.92
N LYS A 856 -2.20 27.21 -12.57
CA LYS A 856 -0.86 26.64 -12.78
C LYS A 856 -0.16 26.27 -11.48
N GLN A 857 0.43 25.07 -11.44
CA GLN A 857 1.15 24.53 -10.28
C GLN A 857 2.56 24.10 -10.68
N ALA A 858 3.52 24.21 -9.76
CA ALA A 858 4.93 23.85 -9.95
C ALA A 858 5.13 22.41 -10.48
N HIS A 859 4.69 21.41 -9.71
CA HIS A 859 4.78 19.99 -10.09
C HIS A 859 4.10 19.65 -11.42
N VAL A 860 3.03 20.36 -11.80
CA VAL A 860 2.32 20.13 -13.08
C VAL A 860 3.14 20.69 -14.24
N GLU A 861 3.61 21.94 -14.14
CA GLU A 861 4.46 22.57 -15.16
C GLU A 861 5.79 21.82 -15.31
N LEU A 862 6.34 21.27 -14.22
CA LEU A 862 7.52 20.41 -14.27
C LEU A 862 7.23 19.08 -14.99
N ALA A 863 6.14 18.38 -14.67
CA ALA A 863 5.79 17.12 -15.33
C ALA A 863 5.61 17.31 -16.85
N GLU A 864 4.94 18.39 -17.28
CA GLU A 864 4.84 18.75 -18.70
C GLU A 864 6.20 19.07 -19.33
N ARG A 865 7.12 19.72 -18.60
CA ARG A 865 8.48 20.02 -19.08
C ARG A 865 9.38 18.77 -19.12
N MET A 866 9.21 17.83 -18.18
CA MET A 866 9.86 16.52 -18.24
C MET A 866 9.38 15.78 -19.49
N ARG A 867 8.07 15.66 -19.68
CA ARG A 867 7.47 14.99 -20.85
C ARG A 867 7.85 15.58 -22.21
N LYS A 868 8.21 16.87 -22.26
CA LYS A 868 8.78 17.52 -23.47
C LYS A 868 10.28 17.29 -23.67
N ARG A 869 11.03 17.00 -22.60
CA ARG A 869 12.47 16.69 -22.66
C ARG A 869 12.69 15.22 -22.98
N ASP A 870 11.98 14.35 -22.27
CA ASP A 870 11.91 12.91 -22.47
C ASP A 870 10.49 12.45 -22.07
N PRO A 871 9.67 11.99 -23.03
CA PRO A 871 8.33 11.46 -22.74
C PRO A 871 8.35 10.23 -21.83
N GLY A 872 9.44 9.46 -21.83
CA GLY A 872 9.56 8.17 -21.15
C GLY A 872 9.79 8.26 -19.65
N SER A 873 10.58 9.23 -19.19
CA SER A 873 10.80 9.49 -17.75
C SER A 873 9.76 10.44 -17.11
N ALA A 874 8.67 10.75 -17.81
CA ALA A 874 7.64 11.67 -17.35
C ALA A 874 6.71 11.05 -16.29
N PRO A 875 6.42 11.74 -15.17
CA PRO A 875 5.46 11.27 -14.17
C PRO A 875 4.03 11.10 -14.71
N SER A 876 3.36 10.05 -14.27
CA SER A 876 1.97 9.71 -14.64
C SER A 876 0.93 10.22 -13.63
N LEU A 877 -0.36 10.10 -13.99
CA LEU A 877 -1.46 10.53 -13.13
C LEU A 877 -1.56 9.64 -11.88
N GLY A 878 -1.45 10.27 -10.71
CA GLY A 878 -1.39 9.61 -9.40
C GLY A 878 0.00 9.57 -8.78
N ASP A 879 1.05 9.84 -9.56
CA ASP A 879 2.44 9.80 -9.09
C ASP A 879 2.82 11.03 -8.26
N ARG A 880 3.90 10.89 -7.48
CA ARG A 880 4.51 12.00 -6.74
C ARG A 880 5.70 12.55 -7.49
N VAL A 881 5.56 13.79 -7.98
CA VAL A 881 6.61 14.53 -8.68
C VAL A 881 7.55 15.17 -7.65
N PRO A 882 8.85 14.78 -7.59
CA PRO A 882 9.86 15.50 -6.81
C PRO A 882 10.33 16.74 -7.55
N TYR A 883 10.56 17.85 -6.84
CA TYR A 883 11.12 19.07 -7.41
C TYR A 883 11.84 19.92 -6.37
N VAL A 884 12.76 20.79 -6.83
CA VAL A 884 13.34 21.88 -6.05
C VAL A 884 13.02 23.23 -6.70
N ILE A 885 13.19 24.34 -5.96
CA ILE A 885 12.98 25.69 -6.48
C ILE A 885 14.33 26.36 -6.76
N ILE A 886 14.60 26.65 -8.03
CA ILE A 886 15.81 27.35 -8.49
C ILE A 886 15.65 28.87 -8.40
N SER A 887 16.78 29.57 -8.29
CA SER A 887 16.83 31.03 -8.32
C SER A 887 16.56 31.56 -9.73
N ALA A 888 15.81 32.66 -9.81
CA ALA A 888 15.46 33.34 -11.06
C ALA A 888 15.26 34.84 -10.81
N ALA A 889 14.97 35.61 -11.86
CA ALA A 889 14.71 37.04 -11.75
C ALA A 889 13.58 37.37 -10.75
N LYS A 890 13.70 38.52 -10.08
CA LYS A 890 12.73 38.98 -9.08
C LYS A 890 11.33 39.09 -9.69
N GLY A 891 10.34 38.48 -9.04
CA GLY A 891 8.94 38.46 -9.51
C GLY A 891 8.56 37.25 -10.39
N VAL A 892 9.51 36.41 -10.80
CA VAL A 892 9.18 35.17 -11.54
C VAL A 892 8.38 34.21 -10.66
N ALA A 893 7.23 33.77 -11.18
CA ALA A 893 6.29 32.91 -10.46
C ALA A 893 6.91 31.54 -10.09
N ALA A 894 6.59 31.03 -8.90
CA ALA A 894 7.22 29.83 -8.35
C ALA A 894 7.06 28.57 -9.22
N TYR A 895 6.00 28.46 -10.05
CA TYR A 895 5.82 27.33 -10.96
C TYR A 895 6.80 27.34 -12.16
N MET A 896 7.31 28.51 -12.56
CA MET A 896 8.37 28.61 -13.57
C MET A 896 9.75 28.26 -13.01
N LYS A 897 9.90 28.28 -11.68
CA LYS A 897 11.16 28.05 -10.95
C LYS A 897 11.31 26.61 -10.41
N SER A 898 10.34 25.73 -10.65
CA SER A 898 10.46 24.33 -10.25
C SER A 898 11.23 23.52 -11.26
N GLU A 899 12.20 22.74 -10.81
CA GLU A 899 13.03 21.88 -11.66
C GLU A 899 13.34 20.54 -10.96
N ASP A 900 13.66 19.52 -11.76
CA ASP A 900 14.00 18.19 -11.28
C ASP A 900 15.34 18.19 -10.50
N PRO A 901 15.47 17.47 -9.36
CA PRO A 901 16.69 17.48 -8.55
C PRO A 901 17.94 16.95 -9.24
N LEU A 902 17.82 15.97 -10.15
CA LEU A 902 18.94 15.42 -10.90
C LEU A 902 19.40 16.44 -11.97
N PHE A 903 18.45 17.02 -12.70
CA PHE A 903 18.73 18.06 -13.69
C PHE A 903 19.44 19.28 -13.07
N VAL A 904 19.00 19.72 -11.89
CA VAL A 904 19.63 20.81 -11.11
C VAL A 904 21.07 20.48 -10.73
N LEU A 905 21.33 19.23 -10.31
CA LEU A 905 22.65 18.80 -9.91
C LEU A 905 23.60 18.71 -11.10
N GLU A 906 23.16 18.13 -12.22
CA GLU A 906 23.96 18.01 -13.45
C GLU A 906 24.33 19.37 -14.04
N HIS A 907 23.38 20.30 -14.09
CA HIS A 907 23.59 21.64 -14.66
C HIS A 907 24.09 22.67 -13.64
N SER A 908 24.27 22.27 -12.37
CA SER A 908 24.71 23.15 -11.26
C SER A 908 23.87 24.43 -11.15
N LEU A 909 22.54 24.29 -11.14
CA LEU A 909 21.62 25.43 -11.07
C LEU A 909 21.52 25.98 -9.64
N PRO A 910 21.56 27.32 -9.44
CA PRO A 910 21.50 27.92 -8.11
C PRO A 910 20.11 27.76 -7.48
N ILE A 911 20.07 27.44 -6.18
CA ILE A 911 18.83 27.29 -5.41
C ILE A 911 18.32 28.65 -4.90
N ASP A 912 17.00 28.83 -4.84
CA ASP A 912 16.38 30.03 -4.26
C ASP A 912 16.30 29.94 -2.73
N THR A 913 17.41 30.22 -2.03
CA THR A 913 17.48 30.15 -0.57
C THR A 913 16.49 31.10 0.12
N GLN A 914 16.14 32.23 -0.50
CA GLN A 914 15.14 33.17 0.03
C GLN A 914 13.73 32.58 -0.01
N TYR A 915 13.36 31.85 -1.08
CA TYR A 915 12.12 31.09 -1.15
C TYR A 915 12.00 30.06 -0.02
N TYR A 916 13.06 29.28 0.23
CA TYR A 916 13.05 28.28 1.31
C TYR A 916 12.97 28.94 2.70
N LEU A 917 13.67 30.05 2.93
CA LEU A 917 13.59 30.79 4.19
C LEU A 917 12.17 31.34 4.44
N GLU A 918 11.61 32.11 3.50
CA GLU A 918 10.34 32.82 3.70
C GLU A 918 9.10 31.93 3.56
N GLN A 919 9.10 31.00 2.61
CA GLN A 919 7.90 30.22 2.26
C GLN A 919 7.85 28.85 2.94
N GLN A 920 9.01 28.23 3.20
CA GLN A 920 9.08 26.90 3.80
C GLN A 920 9.38 26.95 5.31
N LEU A 921 10.36 27.75 5.77
CA LEU A 921 10.81 27.75 7.17
C LEU A 921 10.14 28.76 8.10
N ALA A 922 9.98 30.02 7.65
CA ALA A 922 9.48 31.10 8.51
C ALA A 922 8.11 30.78 9.13
N LYS A 923 7.13 30.39 8.30
CA LYS A 923 5.74 30.20 8.76
C LYS A 923 5.58 29.03 9.75
N PRO A 924 6.23 27.87 9.59
CA PRO A 924 6.20 26.82 10.62
C PRO A 924 6.94 27.19 11.90
N LEU A 925 8.10 27.85 11.80
CA LEU A 925 8.88 28.26 12.98
C LEU A 925 8.11 29.27 13.85
N LEU A 926 7.59 30.33 13.23
CA LEU A 926 6.80 31.35 13.92
C LEU A 926 5.63 30.73 14.71
N ARG A 927 4.87 29.82 14.11
CA ARG A 927 3.75 29.12 14.78
C ARG A 927 4.14 28.32 16.03
N ILE A 928 5.38 27.85 16.12
CA ILE A 928 5.88 27.03 17.24
C ILE A 928 6.49 27.92 18.32
N PHE A 929 7.23 28.95 17.92
CA PHE A 929 7.98 29.81 18.84
C PHE A 929 7.19 31.04 19.35
N GLU A 930 6.23 31.59 18.59
CA GLU A 930 5.36 32.69 19.06
C GLU A 930 4.60 32.36 20.36
N PRO A 931 4.03 31.15 20.57
CA PRO A 931 3.41 30.74 21.84
C PRO A 931 4.30 30.85 23.10
N ILE A 932 5.62 30.98 22.95
CA ILE A 932 6.60 30.78 24.03
C ILE A 932 7.51 32.00 24.19
N LEU A 933 7.99 32.56 23.08
CA LEU A 933 8.81 33.77 23.07
C LEU A 933 7.97 35.06 23.00
N GLY A 934 6.69 34.95 22.64
CA GLY A 934 5.79 36.09 22.36
C GLY A 934 5.79 36.52 20.89
N GLU A 935 4.68 37.14 20.47
CA GLU A 935 4.53 37.70 19.13
C GLU A 935 5.57 38.82 18.88
N GLY A 936 6.09 38.92 17.66
CA GLY A 936 7.15 39.85 17.28
C GLY A 936 8.56 39.44 17.72
N ARG A 937 8.75 38.94 18.96
CA ARG A 937 10.07 38.48 19.45
C ARG A 937 10.57 37.26 18.66
N ALA A 938 9.70 36.29 18.39
CA ALA A 938 10.06 35.12 17.57
C ALA A 938 10.54 35.51 16.16
N GLU A 939 9.87 36.47 15.51
CA GLU A 939 10.27 36.96 14.18
C GLU A 939 11.61 37.73 14.22
N ALA A 940 11.77 38.60 15.23
CA ALA A 940 12.95 39.42 15.42
C ALA A 940 14.21 38.61 15.79
N VAL A 941 14.06 37.43 16.41
CA VAL A 941 15.18 36.56 16.81
C VAL A 941 15.51 35.50 15.75
N LEU A 942 14.50 34.93 15.08
CA LEU A 942 14.71 33.82 14.14
C LEU A 942 14.98 34.29 12.70
N LEU A 943 14.33 35.36 12.24
CA LEU A 943 14.38 35.78 10.83
C LEU A 943 15.21 37.04 10.59
N ARG A 944 15.57 37.76 11.67
CA ARG A 944 16.39 38.98 11.65
C ARG A 944 17.57 38.75 12.62
N GLY A 945 18.79 39.07 12.21
CA GLY A 945 19.99 38.84 13.03
C GLY A 945 21.24 38.68 12.19
N ASP A 946 22.38 38.44 12.82
CA ASP A 946 23.67 38.25 12.12
C ASP A 946 23.73 36.94 11.35
N HIS A 947 23.05 35.89 11.83
CA HIS A 947 22.90 34.60 11.15
C HIS A 947 22.20 34.69 9.78
N THR A 948 21.41 35.75 9.52
CA THR A 948 20.80 35.99 8.20
C THR A 948 21.57 36.98 7.31
N ARG A 949 22.65 37.60 7.83
CA ARG A 949 23.52 38.53 7.08
C ARG A 949 24.60 37.80 6.27
N CYS A 950 25.01 36.61 6.70
CA CYS A 950 25.95 35.75 5.96
C CYS A 950 25.23 35.06 4.79
N LYS A 951 25.51 35.48 3.54
CA LYS A 951 24.96 34.85 2.32
C LYS A 951 26.08 34.44 1.37
N THR A 952 26.09 33.17 0.98
CA THR A 952 26.99 32.66 -0.07
C THR A 952 26.31 32.82 -1.43
N VAL A 953 26.86 33.66 -2.31
CA VAL A 953 26.32 33.85 -3.67
C VAL A 953 26.97 32.85 -4.62
N LEU A 954 26.23 31.81 -5.00
CA LEU A 954 26.64 30.88 -6.06
C LEU A 954 26.20 31.43 -7.42
N THR A 955 27.15 31.50 -8.36
CA THR A 955 26.87 31.76 -9.79
C THR A 955 26.74 30.43 -10.52
N GLY A 956 25.63 30.22 -11.24
CA GLY A 956 25.42 29.01 -12.05
C GLY A 956 26.45 28.88 -13.19
N LYS A 957 26.64 27.65 -13.70
CA LYS A 957 27.55 27.38 -14.82
C LYS A 957 26.91 27.52 -16.20
N VAL A 958 25.58 27.52 -16.26
CA VAL A 958 24.80 27.49 -17.52
C VAL A 958 24.06 28.80 -17.74
N GLY A 959 24.31 29.45 -18.88
CA GLY A 959 23.63 30.66 -19.31
C GLY A 959 24.48 31.44 -20.32
N GLY A 960 23.86 32.01 -21.36
CA GLY A 960 24.59 32.65 -22.47
C GLY A 960 25.55 33.76 -22.05
N LEU A 961 25.23 34.51 -20.97
CA LEU A 961 26.11 35.55 -20.42
C LEU A 961 27.24 34.97 -19.54
N LEU A 962 26.98 33.87 -18.83
CA LEU A 962 27.93 33.26 -17.89
C LEU A 962 29.11 32.60 -18.59
N ALA A 963 28.93 32.12 -19.82
CA ALA A 963 30.02 31.65 -20.69
C ALA A 963 31.10 32.72 -20.98
N PHE A 964 30.74 34.01 -20.89
CA PHE A 964 31.66 35.14 -21.10
C PHE A 964 32.16 35.79 -19.79
N ALA A 965 31.78 35.25 -18.63
CA ALA A 965 32.16 35.81 -17.34
C ALA A 965 33.63 35.51 -16.99
N LYS A 966 34.50 36.53 -17.01
CA LYS A 966 35.88 36.40 -16.52
C LYS A 966 35.90 36.33 -14.98
N ARG A 967 36.20 35.15 -14.44
CA ARG A 967 36.48 34.95 -13.00
C ARG A 967 37.74 35.75 -12.63
N ARG A 968 37.60 36.80 -11.82
CA ARG A 968 38.75 37.53 -11.25
C ARG A 968 39.15 36.91 -9.92
N ASN A 969 40.44 36.90 -9.63
CA ASN A 969 40.95 36.41 -8.35
C ASN A 969 40.68 37.44 -7.25
N CYS A 970 40.45 36.97 -6.02
CA CYS A 970 40.30 37.81 -4.84
C CYS A 970 41.23 37.32 -3.73
N CYS A 971 41.68 38.25 -2.89
CA CYS A 971 42.39 37.95 -1.65
C CYS A 971 41.49 37.10 -0.73
N ILE A 972 42.01 36.00 -0.21
CA ILE A 972 41.26 35.12 0.72
C ILE A 972 40.91 35.85 2.02
N GLY A 973 41.84 36.66 2.56
CA GLY A 973 41.65 37.39 3.82
C GLY A 973 40.61 38.51 3.77
N CYS A 974 40.73 39.44 2.82
CA CYS A 974 39.90 40.66 2.76
C CYS A 974 38.93 40.74 1.57
N ARG A 975 38.92 39.75 0.66
CA ARG A 975 38.07 39.68 -0.55
C ARG A 975 38.32 40.77 -1.61
N THR A 976 39.33 41.62 -1.45
CA THR A 976 39.76 42.59 -2.48
C THR A 976 40.18 41.86 -3.76
N VAL A 977 39.76 42.38 -4.92
CA VAL A 977 40.10 41.82 -6.23
C VAL A 977 41.60 42.01 -6.50
N LEU A 978 42.26 40.94 -6.94
CA LEU A 978 43.69 40.90 -7.26
C LEU A 978 43.92 40.97 -8.77
N SER A 979 45.04 41.61 -9.16
CA SER A 979 45.57 41.58 -10.53
C SER A 979 46.39 40.31 -10.83
N HIS A 980 46.91 39.65 -9.80
CA HIS A 980 47.75 38.45 -9.87
C HIS A 980 47.00 37.17 -9.43
N GLN A 981 47.68 36.02 -9.46
CA GLN A 981 47.10 34.71 -9.08
C GLN A 981 47.25 34.32 -7.60
N GLY A 982 48.25 34.88 -6.90
CA GLY A 982 48.54 34.59 -5.49
C GLY A 982 47.33 34.68 -4.54
N ALA A 983 47.38 33.95 -3.43
CA ALA A 983 46.29 33.74 -2.49
C ALA A 983 45.84 35.01 -1.72
N VAL A 984 46.80 35.80 -1.25
CA VAL A 984 46.61 36.97 -0.39
C VAL A 984 46.95 38.29 -1.10
N CYS A 985 46.50 39.42 -0.55
CA CYS A 985 47.01 40.74 -0.92
C CYS A 985 48.14 41.14 0.03
N GLU A 986 48.96 42.11 -0.37
CA GLU A 986 50.07 42.67 0.41
C GLU A 986 49.67 43.01 1.86
N PHE A 987 48.48 43.58 2.08
CA PHE A 987 47.98 43.92 3.41
C PHE A 987 47.63 42.71 4.29
N CYS A 988 47.17 41.60 3.71
CA CYS A 988 46.83 40.39 4.44
C CYS A 988 47.99 39.39 4.55
N GLN A 989 49.10 39.64 3.87
CA GLN A 989 50.25 38.75 3.79
C GLN A 989 50.89 38.40 5.16
N PRO A 990 50.95 39.30 6.17
CA PRO A 990 51.40 38.92 7.51
C PRO A 990 50.55 37.85 8.21
N ARG A 991 49.32 37.60 7.74
CA ARG A 991 48.39 36.58 8.26
C ARG A 991 48.25 35.37 7.32
N GLU A 992 49.13 35.22 6.33
CA GLU A 992 49.06 34.16 5.33
C GLU A 992 49.08 32.75 5.95
N SER A 993 49.93 32.52 6.96
CA SER A 993 50.00 31.24 7.69
C SER A 993 48.69 30.88 8.41
N GLU A 994 48.05 31.85 9.08
CA GLU A 994 46.75 31.68 9.75
C GLU A 994 45.63 31.34 8.75
N LEU A 995 45.62 32.04 7.59
CA LEU A 995 44.66 31.78 6.51
C LEU A 995 44.88 30.40 5.89
N TYR A 996 46.13 29.99 5.65
CA TYR A 996 46.45 28.65 5.15
C TYR A 996 46.00 27.56 6.12
N GLN A 997 46.34 27.68 7.41
CA GLN A 997 45.92 26.73 8.47
C GLN A 997 44.40 26.56 8.54
N LYS A 998 43.64 27.64 8.33
CA LYS A 998 42.18 27.60 8.31
C LYS A 998 41.63 26.85 7.09
N GLU A 999 42.14 27.14 5.90
CA GLU A 999 41.64 26.54 4.65
C GLU A 999 42.07 25.07 4.49
N VAL A 1000 43.25 24.68 4.99
CA VAL A 1000 43.71 23.27 5.00
C VAL A 1000 42.93 22.41 6.01
N SER A 1001 42.56 22.98 7.17
CA SER A 1001 41.64 22.32 8.11
C SER A 1001 40.26 22.07 7.47
N HIS A 1002 39.80 22.98 6.61
CA HIS A 1002 38.57 22.77 5.85
C HIS A 1002 38.71 21.67 4.79
N LEU A 1003 39.85 21.60 4.06
CA LEU A 1003 40.15 20.53 3.11
C LEU A 1003 40.13 19.15 3.78
N ASN A 1004 40.84 18.99 4.90
CA ASN A 1004 40.88 17.73 5.66
C ASN A 1004 39.47 17.24 6.05
N ALA A 1005 38.58 18.15 6.48
CA ALA A 1005 37.18 17.86 6.80
C ALA A 1005 36.28 17.59 5.58
N LEU A 1006 36.76 17.85 4.35
CA LEU A 1006 36.13 17.42 3.09
C LEU A 1006 36.68 16.06 2.63
N GLU A 1007 37.98 15.79 2.79
CA GLU A 1007 38.62 14.51 2.46
C GLU A 1007 38.11 13.35 3.32
N GLU A 1008 38.00 13.52 4.64
CA GLU A 1008 37.41 12.51 5.54
C GLU A 1008 35.98 12.18 5.10
N ARG A 1009 35.21 13.22 4.76
CA ARG A 1009 33.80 13.11 4.36
C ARG A 1009 33.65 12.44 2.99
N PHE A 1010 34.52 12.78 2.04
CA PHE A 1010 34.59 12.14 0.73
C PHE A 1010 34.83 10.64 0.90
N SER A 1011 35.88 10.27 1.62
CA SER A 1011 36.27 8.88 1.88
C SER A 1011 35.12 8.09 2.53
N ARG A 1012 34.52 8.64 3.60
CA ARG A 1012 33.38 7.99 4.29
C ARG A 1012 32.18 7.74 3.38
N LEU A 1013 31.82 8.71 2.52
CA LEU A 1013 30.65 8.57 1.63
C LEU A 1013 30.91 7.56 0.50
N TRP A 1014 32.08 7.59 -0.14
CA TRP A 1014 32.39 6.67 -1.24
C TRP A 1014 32.62 5.22 -0.76
N THR A 1015 33.32 5.01 0.35
CA THR A 1015 33.44 3.67 0.95
C THR A 1015 32.10 3.13 1.43
N GLN A 1016 31.19 3.98 1.92
CA GLN A 1016 29.84 3.54 2.28
C GLN A 1016 29.03 3.07 1.06
N CYS A 1017 29.24 3.65 -0.12
CA CYS A 1017 28.62 3.15 -1.35
C CYS A 1017 29.12 1.73 -1.72
N GLN A 1018 30.42 1.46 -1.60
CA GLN A 1018 30.97 0.11 -1.85
C GLN A 1018 30.36 -0.93 -0.91
N ARG A 1019 30.27 -0.61 0.40
CA ARG A 1019 29.59 -1.47 1.38
C ARG A 1019 28.11 -1.70 1.07
N CYS A 1020 27.42 -0.69 0.54
CA CYS A 1020 26.02 -0.79 0.15
C CYS A 1020 25.80 -1.62 -1.12
N GLN A 1021 26.77 -1.59 -2.05
CA GLN A 1021 26.80 -2.43 -3.26
C GLN A 1021 27.17 -3.88 -2.93
N GLY A 1022 27.99 -4.09 -1.91
CA GLY A 1022 28.51 -5.41 -1.52
C GLY A 1022 29.81 -5.82 -2.22
N SER A 1023 30.34 -5.00 -3.15
CA SER A 1023 31.64 -5.22 -3.80
C SER A 1023 32.63 -4.10 -3.48
N LEU A 1024 33.89 -4.48 -3.26
CA LEU A 1024 35.01 -3.54 -3.08
C LEU A 1024 35.85 -3.37 -4.35
N HIS A 1025 35.69 -4.26 -5.34
CA HIS A 1025 36.56 -4.36 -6.52
C HIS A 1025 35.88 -3.92 -7.82
N GLU A 1026 34.56 -3.67 -7.80
CA GLU A 1026 33.79 -3.23 -8.95
C GLU A 1026 33.31 -1.77 -8.80
N ASP A 1027 33.00 -1.14 -9.93
CA ASP A 1027 32.42 0.21 -9.96
C ASP A 1027 31.03 0.28 -9.31
N VAL A 1028 30.79 1.39 -8.60
CA VAL A 1028 29.51 1.76 -7.96
C VAL A 1028 28.58 2.42 -8.97
N ILE A 1029 27.55 1.72 -9.44
CA ILE A 1029 26.65 2.18 -10.52
C ILE A 1029 25.25 2.54 -9.97
N CYS A 1030 25.20 3.12 -8.77
CA CYS A 1030 23.96 3.51 -8.11
C CYS A 1030 23.50 4.94 -8.45
N THR A 1031 22.30 5.06 -9.01
CA THR A 1031 21.59 6.33 -9.31
C THR A 1031 20.39 6.64 -8.40
N SER A 1032 20.31 5.93 -7.26
CA SER A 1032 19.17 5.97 -6.33
C SER A 1032 18.81 7.37 -5.84
N ARG A 1033 17.68 7.88 -6.33
CA ARG A 1033 17.14 9.22 -6.02
C ARG A 1033 16.59 9.33 -4.60
N ASP A 1034 16.25 8.20 -3.98
CA ASP A 1034 15.76 8.16 -2.60
C ASP A 1034 16.91 8.02 -1.57
N CYS A 1035 18.14 7.74 -2.01
CA CYS A 1035 19.31 7.63 -1.14
C CYS A 1035 19.91 9.02 -0.84
N PRO A 1036 20.06 9.44 0.44
CA PRO A 1036 20.66 10.73 0.78
C PRO A 1036 22.16 10.80 0.40
N ILE A 1037 22.86 9.66 0.33
CA ILE A 1037 24.26 9.58 -0.05
C ILE A 1037 24.47 9.94 -1.53
N PHE A 1038 23.48 9.68 -2.40
CA PHE A 1038 23.61 9.88 -3.85
C PHE A 1038 23.90 11.33 -4.23
N TYR A 1039 23.12 12.28 -3.70
CA TYR A 1039 23.33 13.72 -3.93
C TYR A 1039 24.59 14.20 -3.20
N MET A 1040 24.76 13.77 -1.95
CA MET A 1040 25.83 14.22 -1.06
C MET A 1040 27.23 13.85 -1.60
N ARG A 1041 27.44 12.61 -2.09
CA ARG A 1041 28.74 12.17 -2.63
C ARG A 1041 29.17 12.98 -3.86
N LYS A 1042 28.21 13.38 -4.70
CA LYS A 1042 28.47 14.17 -5.92
C LYS A 1042 28.69 15.66 -5.60
N LYS A 1043 28.04 16.20 -4.55
CA LYS A 1043 28.34 17.53 -3.99
C LYS A 1043 29.73 17.59 -3.36
N VAL A 1044 30.07 16.68 -2.44
CA VAL A 1044 31.36 16.68 -1.74
C VAL A 1044 32.54 16.55 -2.72
N ARG A 1045 32.40 15.78 -3.80
CA ARG A 1045 33.40 15.73 -4.89
C ARG A 1045 33.65 17.10 -5.55
N LYS A 1046 32.64 17.98 -5.65
CA LYS A 1046 32.80 19.34 -6.20
C LYS A 1046 33.31 20.33 -5.18
N ASP A 1047 32.82 20.26 -3.94
CA ASP A 1047 33.35 21.07 -2.84
C ASP A 1047 34.85 20.81 -2.61
N LEU A 1048 35.29 19.54 -2.71
CA LEU A 1048 36.69 19.12 -2.59
C LEU A 1048 37.57 19.68 -3.72
N GLU A 1049 37.15 19.50 -4.99
CA GLU A 1049 37.84 20.08 -6.16
C GLU A 1049 37.98 21.60 -6.05
N ASP A 1050 36.90 22.32 -5.72
CA ASP A 1050 36.95 23.79 -5.62
C ASP A 1050 37.88 24.24 -4.46
N GLN A 1051 37.97 23.49 -3.35
CA GLN A 1051 38.88 23.78 -2.22
C GLN A 1051 40.34 23.42 -2.51
N GLU A 1052 40.61 22.33 -3.23
CA GLU A 1052 41.96 21.95 -3.66
C GLU A 1052 42.55 23.02 -4.59
N GLN A 1053 41.78 23.47 -5.58
CA GLN A 1053 42.17 24.55 -6.50
C GLN A 1053 42.40 25.89 -5.77
N LEU A 1054 41.71 26.12 -4.65
CA LEU A 1054 41.92 27.29 -3.79
C LEU A 1054 43.26 27.21 -3.06
N LEU A 1055 43.62 26.04 -2.51
CA LEU A 1055 44.88 25.83 -1.79
C LEU A 1055 46.11 25.86 -2.70
N ARG A 1056 46.00 25.43 -3.96
CA ARG A 1056 47.07 25.55 -4.98
C ARG A 1056 47.54 27.02 -5.18
N ARG A 1057 46.75 28.03 -4.78
CA ARG A 1057 47.13 29.46 -4.87
C ARG A 1057 48.22 29.90 -3.88
N PHE A 1058 48.55 29.09 -2.87
CA PHE A 1058 49.66 29.34 -1.94
C PHE A 1058 51.00 28.79 -2.44
N GLY A 1059 51.01 28.08 -3.58
CA GLY A 1059 52.17 27.38 -4.11
C GLY A 1059 52.31 25.93 -3.59
N PRO A 1060 53.17 25.11 -4.23
CA PRO A 1060 53.41 23.74 -3.79
C PRO A 1060 54.31 23.70 -2.55
N PRO A 1061 54.14 22.71 -1.65
CA PRO A 1061 54.95 22.60 -0.42
C PRO A 1061 56.41 22.17 -0.66
N GLY A 1062 56.72 21.68 -1.87
CA GLY A 1062 58.04 21.35 -2.37
C GLY A 1062 57.97 21.11 -3.89
N PRO A 1063 59.09 21.01 -4.61
CA PRO A 1063 59.05 20.66 -6.04
C PRO A 1063 58.63 19.19 -6.25
N GLU A 1064 58.23 18.83 -7.47
CA GLU A 1064 57.67 17.49 -7.80
C GLU A 1064 58.62 16.63 -8.66
N ALA A 1065 59.84 17.12 -8.95
CA ALA A 1065 60.72 16.61 -10.01
C ALA A 1065 62.16 16.31 -9.52
N TRP A 1066 62.28 15.81 -8.29
CA TRP A 1066 63.48 15.22 -7.69
C TRP A 1066 63.16 13.79 -7.22
#